data_AF-A0A538GGQ0-F1
#
_entry.id   AF-A0A538GGQ0-F1
#
_cell.length_a   1.000
_cell.length_b   1.000
_cell.length_c   1.000
_cell.angle_alpha   90.00
_cell.angle_beta   90.00
_cell.angle_gamma   90.00
#
_symmetry.space_group_name_H-M   'P 1'
#
loop_
_entity.id
_entity.type
_entity.pdbx_description
1 polymer ?
#
loop_
_entity_poly.entity_id
_entity_poly.type
_entity_poly.pdbx_seq_one_letter_code
_entity_poly.pdbx_strand_id
1 'polypeptide(L)'
;MSSESLRRARILVAVIVVGLLGGTAAAFALTEQLKLERSPVYRTHVGKLLGPDCHCGLATTPIRFVLRKPETLTVTIVDSNDRVVRTLLSRTSRPKGVQRFHWDGRDDSGRVVPDGTYKPRLHLARDHRTILMPNPIHVDTSAPRVSVVSVKPRVFSPDGDGRSDLVRIRVRTSQPARALLFVDGQLRVRLKRFGGAGSLRWFGAGYPAGRYRLVVRAVDRAGNLSAPVKAGVVRIRFVSVRPHVLHAKAGAKVGFRVRTDARRFHWRLGNGGGFSRPGLLVLRAPAAGRYVPPDRERTLSAELARVAGPVGAAGLVVLMLATARWQRLAGLAVWVAAAAVLAVYLAPKGHAALLGAAAVAGLAVAAIGAYLLRRWPWLLALATLACVPARIPVTIGSTQANLLVPLYGVVAAAALALAWDFVRGDERSRELGPVALPLAAFVAWTGLSLAWSQDVRQGAIELLAFYLPFGLLAVSLSRLDWRARWVVALYAELCLMALIFAAVGIEQWITRDIFWNPKLLVGNTYAPFYRVNSVFWDPSIYGRFLVVAILATLVVALRTRSTRLIIGAAAGIALVWVGLLFSFSQSSFAALIAGVVLAAAFAWGRRAIALVLVGAAVFLLVAAAAPNVRHALLHRTNGGVNRVTSGRSKLVTNGVKIAEHHPVVGVGVGAFKHAYAKQAHLRSKASRAGASHDTPITVAAETGIPGLALLAWLVVAGLALAFRRRSGDLVGTTALTCGLVFAAIGVHSLFYNAFFEDPTVWGVLALAAVTARVPLPGRDERPQPPQLDREVEAEREQDQWVDGRQRNRAGQRDVERLPEHG
;
A
#
# COMPACT_ATOMS: atom_id res chain seq x y z
N MET A 1 32.98 -35.93 19.02
CA MET A 1 31.56 -35.88 19.46
C MET A 1 31.09 -37.30 19.68
N SER A 2 30.51 -37.63 20.85
CA SER A 2 29.95 -38.96 21.09
C SER A 2 28.75 -39.25 20.18
N SER A 3 28.54 -40.50 19.79
CA SER A 3 27.36 -40.96 19.03
C SER A 3 26.04 -40.52 19.69
N GLU A 4 26.05 -40.44 21.02
CA GLU A 4 24.93 -39.99 21.84
C GLU A 4 24.58 -38.51 21.62
N SER A 5 25.57 -37.61 21.52
CA SER A 5 25.34 -36.19 21.26
C SER A 5 24.67 -35.94 19.89
N LEU A 6 25.06 -36.71 18.87
CA LEU A 6 24.45 -36.67 17.54
C LEU A 6 23.02 -37.22 17.54
N ARG A 7 22.77 -38.30 18.30
CA ARG A 7 21.43 -38.87 18.47
C ARG A 7 20.50 -37.86 19.18
N ARG A 8 20.95 -37.24 20.27
CA ARG A 8 20.21 -36.19 20.99
C ARG A 8 19.88 -35.00 20.09
N ALA A 9 20.84 -34.51 19.31
CA ALA A 9 20.62 -33.42 18.36
C ALA A 9 19.54 -33.76 17.31
N ARG A 10 19.59 -34.95 16.70
CA ARG A 10 18.59 -35.40 15.71
C ARG A 10 17.18 -35.52 16.31
N ILE A 11 17.06 -36.05 17.52
CA ILE A 11 15.77 -36.18 18.22
C ILE A 11 15.18 -34.79 18.50
N LEU A 12 15.97 -33.85 19.03
CA LEU A 12 15.50 -32.50 19.31
C LEU A 12 14.97 -31.81 18.06
N VAL A 13 15.67 -31.91 16.94
CA VAL A 13 15.23 -31.28 15.68
C VAL A 13 13.96 -31.95 15.14
N ALA A 14 13.82 -33.27 15.27
CA ALA A 14 12.59 -33.97 14.92
C ALA A 14 11.40 -33.50 15.79
N VAL A 15 11.62 -33.29 17.09
CA VAL A 15 10.60 -32.74 18.01
C VAL A 15 10.19 -31.32 17.60
N ILE A 16 11.14 -30.45 17.23
CA ILE A 16 10.83 -29.09 16.73
C ILE A 16 9.94 -29.17 15.48
N VAL A 17 10.28 -30.04 14.52
CA VAL A 17 9.52 -30.19 13.27
C VAL A 17 8.11 -30.71 13.52
N VAL A 18 7.97 -31.77 14.32
CA VAL A 18 6.66 -32.36 14.68
C VAL A 18 5.81 -31.34 15.45
N GLY A 19 6.40 -30.64 16.42
CA GLY A 19 5.74 -29.59 17.20
C GLY A 19 5.26 -28.43 16.33
N LEU A 20 6.09 -27.97 15.39
CA LEU A 20 5.72 -26.94 14.43
C LEU A 20 4.57 -27.39 13.52
N LEU A 21 4.62 -28.60 12.96
CA LEU A 21 3.55 -29.13 12.10
C LEU A 21 2.23 -29.27 12.86
N GLY A 22 2.26 -29.97 14.01
CA GLY A 22 1.07 -30.24 14.81
C GLY A 22 0.46 -28.95 15.39
N GLY A 23 1.29 -28.09 16.00
CA GLY A 23 0.85 -26.82 16.56
C GLY A 23 0.29 -25.87 15.51
N THR A 24 0.97 -25.74 14.35
CA THR A 24 0.51 -24.86 13.27
C THR A 24 -0.77 -25.37 12.61
N ALA A 25 -0.94 -26.70 12.46
CA ALA A 25 -2.19 -27.29 11.97
C ALA A 25 -3.36 -27.03 12.94
N ALA A 26 -3.13 -27.15 14.26
CA ALA A 26 -4.12 -26.82 15.28
C ALA A 26 -4.50 -25.33 15.24
N ALA A 27 -3.51 -24.44 15.13
CA ALA A 27 -3.72 -23.00 15.00
C ALA A 27 -4.52 -22.65 13.73
N PHE A 28 -4.22 -23.31 12.60
CA PHE A 28 -4.97 -23.15 11.35
C PHE A 28 -6.44 -23.54 11.52
N ALA A 29 -6.72 -24.74 12.07
CA ALA A 29 -8.07 -25.25 12.27
C ALA A 29 -8.90 -24.37 13.23
N LEU A 30 -8.31 -23.96 14.36
CA LEU A 30 -8.92 -23.03 15.30
C LEU A 30 -9.26 -21.70 14.64
N THR A 31 -8.32 -21.14 13.87
CA THR A 31 -8.52 -19.88 13.16
C THR A 31 -9.66 -19.96 12.15
N GLU A 32 -9.79 -21.08 11.44
CA GLU A 32 -10.87 -21.30 10.49
C GLU A 32 -12.23 -21.34 11.15
N GLN A 33 -12.37 -22.09 12.25
CA GLN A 33 -13.60 -22.14 13.03
C GLN A 33 -14.03 -20.76 13.52
N LEU A 34 -13.09 -20.02 14.14
CA LEU A 34 -13.33 -18.67 14.64
C LEU A 34 -13.72 -17.69 13.53
N LYS A 35 -13.22 -17.89 12.30
CA LYS A 35 -13.59 -17.07 11.13
C LYS A 35 -14.95 -17.44 10.53
N LEU A 36 -15.42 -18.67 10.69
CA LEU A 36 -16.75 -19.11 10.25
C LEU A 36 -17.85 -18.58 11.19
N GLU A 37 -17.52 -18.40 12.47
CA GLU A 37 -18.45 -17.85 13.44
C GLU A 37 -18.75 -16.37 13.13
N ARG A 38 -20.00 -16.11 12.74
CA ARG A 38 -20.45 -14.76 12.37
C ARG A 38 -20.80 -13.97 13.61
N SER A 39 -20.43 -12.69 13.61
CA SER A 39 -20.84 -11.77 14.67
C SER A 39 -22.36 -11.79 14.89
N PRO A 40 -22.83 -11.81 16.16
CA PRO A 40 -24.25 -11.72 16.50
C PRO A 40 -24.88 -10.41 16.03
N VAL A 41 -24.05 -9.36 15.93
CA VAL A 41 -24.43 -8.01 15.52
C VAL A 41 -23.77 -7.66 14.19
N TYR A 42 -24.51 -7.09 13.25
CA TYR A 42 -23.95 -6.61 11.97
C TYR A 42 -24.69 -5.37 11.46
N ARG A 43 -24.17 -4.74 10.38
CA ARG A 43 -24.70 -3.49 9.81
C ARG A 43 -24.92 -2.40 10.86
N THR A 44 -23.90 -2.15 11.67
CA THR A 44 -23.91 -1.12 12.72
C THR A 44 -23.79 0.28 12.15
N HIS A 45 -24.54 1.22 12.69
CA HIS A 45 -24.49 2.64 12.36
C HIS A 45 -24.67 3.45 13.65
N VAL A 46 -23.72 4.35 13.92
CA VAL A 46 -23.73 5.27 15.07
C VAL A 46 -23.44 6.65 14.52
N GLY A 47 -24.29 7.64 14.83
CA GLY A 47 -24.02 9.03 14.46
C GLY A 47 -22.82 9.58 15.23
N LYS A 48 -22.03 10.45 14.59
CA LYS A 48 -20.69 10.81 15.07
C LYS A 48 -20.62 12.04 15.97
N LEU A 49 -21.53 12.98 15.76
CA LEU A 49 -21.60 14.24 16.48
C LEU A 49 -22.99 14.40 17.05
N LEU A 50 -23.07 14.99 18.24
CA LEU A 50 -24.30 15.27 18.93
C LEU A 50 -24.18 16.65 19.59
N GLY A 51 -25.11 17.54 19.27
CA GLY A 51 -25.26 18.86 19.88
C GLY A 51 -26.60 18.92 20.60
N PRO A 52 -26.69 18.57 21.90
CA PRO A 52 -27.95 18.29 22.60
C PRO A 52 -29.02 19.37 22.42
N ASP A 53 -28.59 20.64 22.44
CA ASP A 53 -29.46 21.81 22.41
C ASP A 53 -29.36 22.62 21.10
N CYS A 54 -28.83 22.04 20.02
CA CYS A 54 -28.61 22.77 18.76
C CYS A 54 -29.89 23.16 17.99
N HIS A 55 -31.08 22.73 18.45
CA HIS A 55 -32.35 22.82 17.73
C HIS A 55 -32.23 22.41 16.25
N CYS A 56 -31.50 21.33 16.00
CA CYS A 56 -31.10 20.88 14.68
C CYS A 56 -31.13 19.35 14.61
N GLY A 57 -30.94 18.78 13.41
CA GLY A 57 -30.92 17.33 13.21
C GLY A 57 -29.79 16.57 13.93
N LEU A 58 -28.91 17.26 14.66
CA LEU A 58 -27.84 16.69 15.49
C LEU A 58 -28.17 16.68 16.99
N ALA A 59 -29.37 17.13 17.38
CA ALA A 59 -29.85 17.06 18.78
C ALA A 59 -30.04 15.61 19.26
N THR A 60 -30.17 14.66 18.33
CA THR A 60 -30.15 13.23 18.62
C THR A 60 -29.22 12.51 17.67
N THR A 61 -28.62 11.42 18.13
CA THR A 61 -27.77 10.54 17.33
C THR A 61 -28.41 9.16 17.20
N PRO A 62 -28.58 8.63 15.97
CA PRO A 62 -29.12 7.29 15.78
C PRO A 62 -28.06 6.23 16.10
N ILE A 63 -28.48 5.19 16.80
CA ILE A 63 -27.72 3.96 17.04
C ILE A 63 -28.54 2.81 16.44
N ARG A 64 -28.01 2.20 15.37
CA ARG A 64 -28.72 1.16 14.62
C ARG A 64 -27.80 -0.03 14.41
N PHE A 65 -28.36 -1.23 14.51
CA PHE A 65 -27.65 -2.47 14.20
C PHE A 65 -28.65 -3.58 13.89
N VAL A 66 -28.16 -4.71 13.38
CA VAL A 66 -29.00 -5.87 13.07
C VAL A 66 -28.56 -7.06 13.89
N LEU A 67 -29.49 -7.64 14.64
CA LEU A 67 -29.29 -8.90 15.34
C LEU A 67 -29.44 -10.08 14.36
N ARG A 68 -28.48 -11.00 14.37
CA ARG A 68 -28.48 -12.21 13.54
C ARG A 68 -29.42 -13.28 14.07
N LYS A 69 -29.64 -13.30 15.39
CA LYS A 69 -30.50 -14.22 16.14
C LYS A 69 -31.18 -13.47 17.30
N PRO A 70 -32.27 -14.00 17.87
CA PRO A 70 -32.90 -13.39 19.04
C PRO A 70 -31.94 -13.32 20.23
N GLU A 71 -31.95 -12.21 20.95
CA GLU A 71 -30.98 -11.91 22.02
C GLU A 71 -31.63 -11.24 23.23
N THR A 72 -31.07 -11.42 24.42
CA THR A 72 -31.40 -10.61 25.60
C THR A 72 -30.39 -9.48 25.73
N LEU A 73 -30.83 -8.26 25.42
CA LEU A 73 -29.98 -7.13 25.09
C LEU A 73 -30.04 -6.04 26.16
N THR A 74 -28.87 -5.58 26.59
CA THR A 74 -28.68 -4.31 27.29
C THR A 74 -27.90 -3.35 26.38
N VAL A 75 -28.38 -2.12 26.24
CA VAL A 75 -27.74 -1.05 25.46
C VAL A 75 -27.44 0.11 26.39
N THR A 76 -26.17 0.42 26.55
CA THR A 76 -25.68 1.53 27.39
C THR A 76 -24.83 2.48 26.58
N ILE A 77 -24.71 3.73 27.03
CA ILE A 77 -23.70 4.69 26.58
C ILE A 77 -22.65 4.79 27.67
N VAL A 78 -21.38 4.67 27.28
CA VAL A 78 -20.25 4.80 28.19
C VAL A 78 -19.34 5.97 27.80
N ASP A 79 -18.68 6.57 28.77
CA ASP A 79 -17.67 7.62 28.58
C ASP A 79 -16.28 7.04 28.19
N SER A 80 -15.25 7.88 28.17
CA SER A 80 -13.87 7.45 27.88
C SER A 80 -13.24 6.56 28.95
N ASN A 81 -13.81 6.50 30.15
CA ASN A 81 -13.37 5.68 31.28
C ASN A 81 -14.23 4.41 31.44
N ASP A 82 -15.02 4.05 30.42
CA ASP A 82 -15.98 2.93 30.41
C ASP A 82 -17.08 3.01 31.50
N ARG A 83 -17.33 4.21 32.04
CA ARG A 83 -18.43 4.43 32.98
C ARG A 83 -19.74 4.59 32.22
N VAL A 84 -20.79 3.92 32.68
CA VAL A 84 -22.13 4.06 32.10
C VAL A 84 -22.70 5.43 32.44
N VAL A 85 -23.06 6.20 31.42
CA VAL A 85 -23.72 7.50 31.56
C VAL A 85 -25.20 7.46 31.21
N ARG A 86 -25.61 6.50 30.37
CA ARG A 86 -27.01 6.34 29.97
C ARG A 86 -27.34 4.88 29.70
N THR A 87 -28.50 4.42 30.14
CA THR A 87 -29.07 3.12 29.78
C THR A 87 -30.22 3.34 28.78
N LEU A 88 -30.04 2.86 27.54
CA LEU A 88 -31.04 2.97 26.47
C LEU A 88 -31.98 1.75 26.42
N LEU A 89 -31.50 0.60 26.90
CA LEU A 89 -32.27 -0.64 27.01
C LEU A 89 -31.61 -1.49 28.11
N SER A 90 -32.40 -2.10 28.97
CA SER A 90 -31.89 -2.99 30.02
C SER A 90 -32.49 -4.39 29.88
N ARG A 91 -31.61 -5.39 29.74
CA ARG A 91 -31.89 -6.85 29.79
C ARG A 91 -33.20 -7.27 29.10
N THR A 92 -33.46 -6.73 27.91
CA THR A 92 -34.73 -6.93 27.21
C THR A 92 -34.58 -7.95 26.08
N SER A 93 -35.51 -8.89 25.97
CA SER A 93 -35.56 -9.85 24.84
C SER A 93 -35.89 -9.11 23.53
N ARG A 94 -35.06 -9.28 22.50
CA ARG A 94 -35.22 -8.66 21.19
C ARG A 94 -35.16 -9.73 20.08
N PRO A 95 -36.05 -9.67 19.09
CA PRO A 95 -36.03 -10.61 17.98
C PRO A 95 -34.82 -10.36 17.07
N LYS A 96 -34.53 -11.36 16.23
CA LYS A 96 -33.65 -11.19 15.07
C LYS A 96 -34.16 -10.03 14.21
N GLY A 97 -33.24 -9.22 13.69
CA GLY A 97 -33.59 -8.10 12.80
C GLY A 97 -33.06 -6.75 13.26
N VAL A 98 -33.57 -5.69 12.64
CA VAL A 98 -33.07 -4.32 12.81
C VAL A 98 -33.46 -3.78 14.19
N GLN A 99 -32.47 -3.32 14.94
CA GLN A 99 -32.60 -2.63 16.20
C GLN A 99 -32.29 -1.15 16.00
N ARG A 100 -33.11 -0.26 16.55
CA ARG A 100 -32.97 1.20 16.44
C ARG A 100 -33.10 1.82 17.82
N PHE A 101 -32.13 2.64 18.17
CA PHE A 101 -32.10 3.48 19.36
C PHE A 101 -31.69 4.89 18.95
N HIS A 102 -32.02 5.86 19.78
CA HIS A 102 -31.54 7.24 19.66
C HIS A 102 -31.02 7.67 21.03
N TRP A 103 -29.99 8.50 21.02
CA TRP A 103 -29.50 9.16 22.22
C TRP A 103 -29.47 10.66 21.97
N ASP A 104 -29.82 11.43 22.97
CA ASP A 104 -30.02 12.89 22.97
C ASP A 104 -28.87 13.63 23.70
N GLY A 105 -27.84 12.91 24.15
CA GLY A 105 -26.74 13.49 24.91
C GLY A 105 -27.06 13.70 26.38
N ARG A 106 -28.11 13.07 26.92
CA ARG A 106 -28.47 13.18 28.33
C ARG A 106 -28.15 11.91 29.10
N ASP A 107 -27.87 12.05 30.39
CA ASP A 107 -27.66 10.93 31.33
C ASP A 107 -28.99 10.31 31.77
N ASP A 108 -28.97 9.28 32.62
CA ASP A 108 -30.18 8.64 33.17
C ASP A 108 -31.03 9.59 34.04
N SER A 109 -30.45 10.70 34.54
CA SER A 109 -31.17 11.76 35.27
C SER A 109 -31.73 12.87 34.38
N GLY A 110 -31.53 12.78 33.05
CA GLY A 110 -32.00 13.77 32.08
C GLY A 110 -31.10 15.01 31.93
N ARG A 111 -29.95 15.05 32.60
CA ARG A 111 -28.98 16.15 32.50
C ARG A 111 -28.10 15.95 31.26
N VAL A 112 -27.74 17.06 30.61
CA VAL A 112 -26.80 17.02 29.48
C VAL A 112 -25.44 16.54 29.97
N VAL A 113 -24.86 15.54 29.29
CA VAL A 113 -23.54 15.02 29.63
C VAL A 113 -22.45 16.03 29.24
N PRO A 114 -21.30 16.06 29.94
CA PRO A 114 -20.19 16.93 29.59
C PRO A 114 -19.68 16.72 28.16
N ASP A 115 -19.10 17.78 27.58
CA ASP A 115 -18.39 17.71 26.30
C ASP A 115 -17.34 16.60 26.36
N GLY A 116 -17.37 15.69 25.38
CA GLY A 116 -16.56 14.49 25.48
C GLY A 116 -16.85 13.45 24.43
N THR A 117 -16.17 12.31 24.58
CA THR A 117 -16.29 11.16 23.68
C THR A 117 -17.01 10.02 24.38
N TYR A 118 -18.08 9.53 23.74
CA TYR A 118 -18.92 8.47 24.28
C TYR A 118 -19.07 7.33 23.28
N LYS A 119 -19.37 6.12 23.76
CA LYS A 119 -19.53 4.93 22.92
C LYS A 119 -20.75 4.12 23.34
N PRO A 120 -21.55 3.61 22.38
CA PRO A 120 -22.56 2.60 22.70
C PRO A 120 -21.92 1.27 23.08
N ARG A 121 -22.35 0.69 24.19
CA ARG A 121 -21.97 -0.64 24.66
C ARG A 121 -23.19 -1.56 24.66
N LEU A 122 -23.08 -2.66 23.92
CA LEU A 122 -24.08 -3.70 23.83
C LEU A 122 -23.67 -4.88 24.70
N HIS A 123 -24.53 -5.35 25.58
CA HIS A 123 -24.35 -6.61 26.28
C HIS A 123 -25.40 -7.60 25.78
N LEU A 124 -24.93 -8.72 25.24
CA LEU A 124 -25.70 -9.83 24.68
C LEU A 124 -25.64 -10.99 25.68
N ALA A 125 -26.70 -11.18 26.46
CA ALA A 125 -26.66 -12.10 27.59
C ALA A 125 -26.63 -13.58 27.15
N ARG A 126 -27.32 -13.96 26.06
CA ARG A 126 -27.35 -15.35 25.55
C ARG A 126 -26.04 -15.74 24.88
N ASP A 127 -25.37 -14.77 24.27
CA ASP A 127 -24.05 -14.96 23.65
C ASP A 127 -22.89 -14.69 24.60
N HIS A 128 -23.18 -14.37 25.88
CA HIS A 128 -22.19 -14.01 26.90
C HIS A 128 -21.15 -13.01 26.41
N ARG A 129 -21.59 -12.03 25.61
CA ARG A 129 -20.70 -11.14 24.86
C ARG A 129 -21.05 -9.68 25.08
N THR A 130 -20.02 -8.88 25.34
CA THR A 130 -20.13 -7.42 25.36
C THR A 130 -19.43 -6.84 24.13
N ILE A 131 -20.12 -5.97 23.40
CA ILE A 131 -19.61 -5.28 22.21
C ILE A 131 -19.63 -3.78 22.49
N LEU A 132 -18.44 -3.19 22.66
CA LEU A 132 -18.26 -1.74 22.67
C LEU A 132 -18.14 -1.24 21.23
N MET A 133 -19.09 -0.46 20.75
CA MET A 133 -19.09 -0.01 19.36
C MET A 133 -17.88 0.91 19.09
N PRO A 134 -17.18 0.74 17.95
CA PRO A 134 -15.90 1.39 17.72
C PRO A 134 -16.03 2.84 17.24
N ASN A 135 -17.22 3.25 16.77
CA ASN A 135 -17.47 4.61 16.30
C ASN A 135 -17.90 5.48 17.49
N PRO A 136 -17.05 6.42 17.97
CA PRO A 136 -17.41 7.32 19.04
C PRO A 136 -18.48 8.33 18.62
N ILE A 137 -19.21 8.79 19.62
CA ILE A 137 -20.13 9.93 19.58
C ILE A 137 -19.40 11.08 20.28
N HIS A 138 -19.15 12.18 19.57
CA HIS A 138 -18.63 13.41 20.15
C HIS A 138 -19.80 14.31 20.56
N VAL A 139 -19.92 14.55 21.85
CA VAL A 139 -20.89 15.51 22.42
C VAL A 139 -20.18 16.85 22.53
N ASP A 140 -20.81 17.88 21.95
CA ASP A 140 -20.33 19.27 21.95
C ASP A 140 -21.52 20.19 22.20
N THR A 141 -21.52 20.83 23.37
CA THR A 141 -22.54 21.76 23.86
C THR A 141 -22.14 23.22 23.66
N SER A 142 -20.92 23.48 23.19
CA SER A 142 -20.28 24.79 23.25
C SER A 142 -20.47 25.58 21.95
N ALA A 143 -21.35 26.59 21.96
CA ALA A 143 -21.55 27.46 20.81
C ALA A 143 -20.29 28.27 20.43
N PRO A 144 -19.96 28.42 19.13
CA PRO A 144 -18.79 29.18 18.71
C PRO A 144 -18.98 30.68 18.94
N ARG A 145 -17.90 31.41 19.25
CA ARG A 145 -17.91 32.88 19.20
C ARG A 145 -17.49 33.36 17.80
N VAL A 146 -18.16 34.39 17.30
CA VAL A 146 -17.83 35.03 16.01
C VAL A 146 -17.51 36.50 16.22
N SER A 147 -16.52 37.00 15.49
CA SER A 147 -16.14 38.41 15.46
C SER A 147 -16.08 38.91 14.02
N VAL A 148 -16.58 40.13 13.80
CA VAL A 148 -16.53 40.79 12.48
C VAL A 148 -15.25 41.60 12.41
N VAL A 149 -14.33 41.17 11.55
CA VAL A 149 -13.03 41.83 11.36
C VAL A 149 -13.15 43.06 10.48
N SER A 150 -13.94 42.96 9.40
CA SER A 150 -14.14 44.09 8.49
C SER A 150 -15.37 43.92 7.61
N VAL A 151 -16.05 45.02 7.30
CA VAL A 151 -17.12 45.10 6.29
C VAL A 151 -16.73 46.15 5.27
N LYS A 152 -16.35 45.75 4.06
CA LYS A 152 -15.94 46.67 3.00
C LYS A 152 -16.42 46.20 1.61
N PRO A 153 -16.87 47.12 0.74
CA PRO A 153 -17.18 48.53 1.02
C PRO A 153 -18.53 48.68 1.79
N ARG A 154 -18.79 49.86 2.36
CA ARG A 154 -20.08 50.19 3.02
C ARG A 154 -21.16 50.63 2.00
N VAL A 155 -20.75 51.04 0.80
CA VAL A 155 -21.61 51.38 -0.33
C VAL A 155 -21.11 50.58 -1.53
N PHE A 156 -22.00 49.93 -2.28
CA PHE A 156 -21.63 49.00 -3.34
C PHE A 156 -22.69 48.97 -4.45
N SER A 157 -22.28 48.69 -5.69
CA SER A 157 -23.11 48.68 -6.91
C SER A 157 -23.06 47.30 -7.56
N PRO A 158 -24.08 46.44 -7.39
CA PRO A 158 -24.04 45.09 -7.92
C PRO A 158 -24.51 45.03 -9.38
N ASP A 159 -23.74 45.64 -10.28
CA ASP A 159 -24.07 45.78 -11.71
C ASP A 159 -23.27 44.87 -12.64
N GLY A 160 -22.31 44.12 -12.11
CA GLY A 160 -21.54 43.08 -12.81
C GLY A 160 -20.30 43.61 -13.53
N ASP A 161 -19.85 44.83 -13.24
CA ASP A 161 -18.73 45.48 -13.92
C ASP A 161 -17.33 45.14 -13.33
N GLY A 162 -17.29 44.36 -12.26
CA GLY A 162 -16.09 43.94 -11.53
C GLY A 162 -15.67 44.88 -10.39
N ARG A 163 -16.41 45.96 -10.10
CA ARG A 163 -16.06 47.01 -9.14
C ARG A 163 -17.15 47.15 -8.09
N SER A 164 -16.79 46.92 -6.84
CA SER A 164 -17.74 47.04 -5.72
C SER A 164 -19.07 46.31 -5.96
N ASP A 165 -19.07 45.22 -6.74
CA ASP A 165 -20.26 44.38 -6.99
C ASP A 165 -20.74 43.62 -5.76
N LEU A 166 -19.91 43.59 -4.72
CA LEU A 166 -20.18 42.84 -3.52
C LEU A 166 -19.63 43.56 -2.31
N VAL A 167 -20.31 43.36 -1.18
CA VAL A 167 -19.72 43.61 0.13
C VAL A 167 -19.00 42.35 0.61
N ARG A 168 -17.77 42.55 1.10
CA ARG A 168 -16.96 41.52 1.73
C ARG A 168 -16.97 41.72 3.23
N ILE A 169 -17.49 40.73 3.94
CA ILE A 169 -17.48 40.66 5.40
C ILE A 169 -16.45 39.62 5.81
N ARG A 170 -15.32 40.08 6.36
CA ARG A 170 -14.31 39.19 6.96
C ARG A 170 -14.67 38.92 8.40
N VAL A 171 -14.60 37.66 8.79
CA VAL A 171 -14.96 37.19 10.12
C VAL A 171 -13.89 36.25 10.66
N ARG A 172 -13.78 36.20 11.98
CA ARG A 172 -13.01 35.20 12.72
C ARG A 172 -13.93 34.49 13.70
N THR A 173 -13.68 33.21 13.92
CA THR A 173 -14.44 32.38 14.84
C THR A 173 -13.51 31.73 15.85
N SER A 174 -13.98 31.52 17.09
CA SER A 174 -13.19 30.90 18.17
C SER A 174 -12.81 29.45 17.87
N GLN A 175 -13.60 28.77 17.04
CA GLN A 175 -13.39 27.40 16.61
C GLN A 175 -13.82 27.23 15.15
N PRO A 176 -13.49 26.11 14.48
CA PRO A 176 -13.91 25.85 13.11
C PRO A 176 -15.43 25.88 12.94
N ALA A 177 -15.95 26.97 12.38
CA ALA A 177 -17.38 27.21 12.21
C ALA A 177 -17.71 27.69 10.79
N ARG A 178 -18.98 27.59 10.39
CA ARG A 178 -19.52 28.20 9.18
C ARG A 178 -20.14 29.53 9.55
N ALA A 179 -19.58 30.61 9.02
CA ALA A 179 -20.20 31.92 9.15
C ALA A 179 -21.47 32.02 8.30
N LEU A 180 -22.46 32.72 8.84
CA LEU A 180 -23.78 32.97 8.30
C LEU A 180 -24.00 34.49 8.25
N LEU A 181 -24.38 35.01 7.09
CA LEU A 181 -24.76 36.42 6.91
C LEU A 181 -26.28 36.53 6.80
N PHE A 182 -26.86 37.30 7.70
CA PHE A 182 -28.25 37.73 7.64
C PHE A 182 -28.30 39.18 7.15
N VAL A 183 -29.20 39.44 6.22
CA VAL A 183 -29.50 40.77 5.67
C VAL A 183 -30.95 41.06 5.99
N ASP A 184 -31.20 42.10 6.80
CA ASP A 184 -32.51 42.45 7.33
C ASP A 184 -33.26 41.25 7.93
N GLY A 185 -32.54 40.45 8.73
CA GLY A 185 -33.08 39.26 9.40
C GLY A 185 -33.13 38.00 8.55
N GLN A 186 -32.93 38.08 7.23
CA GLN A 186 -33.01 36.93 6.32
C GLN A 186 -31.62 36.36 6.02
N LEU A 187 -31.42 35.04 6.12
CA LEU A 187 -30.15 34.39 5.82
C LEU A 187 -29.83 34.47 4.31
N ARG A 188 -28.76 35.17 3.93
CA ARG A 188 -28.38 35.38 2.52
C ARG A 188 -27.09 34.69 2.10
N VAL A 189 -26.10 34.58 2.99
CA VAL A 189 -24.81 33.96 2.66
C VAL A 189 -24.44 32.95 3.73
N ARG A 190 -23.96 31.78 3.30
CA ARG A 190 -23.47 30.70 4.16
C ARG A 190 -22.14 30.21 3.64
N LEU A 191 -21.10 30.21 4.48
CA LEU A 191 -19.85 29.56 4.10
C LEU A 191 -20.02 28.05 4.00
N LYS A 192 -19.47 27.45 2.94
CA LYS A 192 -19.58 26.00 2.69
C LYS A 192 -18.63 25.18 3.58
N ARG A 193 -17.50 25.75 4.01
CA ARG A 193 -16.47 25.07 4.81
C ARG A 193 -16.45 25.59 6.24
N PHE A 194 -16.12 24.70 7.17
CA PHE A 194 -15.81 25.05 8.55
C PHE A 194 -14.37 25.56 8.61
N GLY A 195 -14.14 26.71 9.24
CA GLY A 195 -12.81 27.29 9.41
C GLY A 195 -12.78 28.32 10.53
N GLY A 196 -11.59 28.70 11.00
CA GLY A 196 -11.41 29.73 12.05
C GLY A 196 -11.47 31.18 11.54
N ALA A 197 -11.45 31.35 10.21
CA ALA A 197 -11.63 32.64 9.56
C ALA A 197 -12.35 32.45 8.23
N GLY A 198 -13.08 33.47 7.81
CA GLY A 198 -13.89 33.41 6.61
C GLY A 198 -14.18 34.77 5.99
N SER A 199 -14.56 34.74 4.72
CA SER A 199 -14.98 35.92 3.97
C SER A 199 -16.35 35.66 3.37
N LEU A 200 -17.39 36.21 3.98
CA LEU A 200 -18.73 36.23 3.41
C LEU A 200 -18.76 37.27 2.29
N ARG A 201 -19.19 36.87 1.10
CA ARG A 201 -19.35 37.75 -0.06
C ARG A 201 -20.83 37.84 -0.38
N TRP A 202 -21.41 39.03 -0.21
CA TRP A 202 -22.79 39.27 -0.56
C TRP A 202 -22.84 40.18 -1.78
N PHE A 203 -23.40 39.64 -2.86
CA PHE A 203 -23.45 40.28 -4.16
C PHE A 203 -24.61 41.23 -4.33
N GLY A 204 -25.61 41.27 -3.45
CA GLY A 204 -26.74 42.22 -3.57
C GLY A 204 -27.56 42.18 -4.88
N ALA A 205 -27.28 41.24 -5.79
CA ALA A 205 -27.97 41.14 -7.07
C ALA A 205 -29.47 40.88 -6.87
N GLY A 206 -30.31 41.65 -7.56
CA GLY A 206 -31.78 41.60 -7.43
C GLY A 206 -32.36 42.36 -6.23
N TYR A 207 -31.53 43.06 -5.45
CA TYR A 207 -32.02 43.94 -4.37
C TYR A 207 -32.18 45.37 -4.88
N PRO A 208 -33.24 46.09 -4.45
CA PRO A 208 -33.39 47.50 -4.81
C PRO A 208 -32.28 48.36 -4.20
N ALA A 209 -32.13 49.59 -4.70
CA ALA A 209 -31.29 50.57 -4.05
C ALA A 209 -31.85 50.88 -2.66
N GLY A 210 -31.01 50.85 -1.63
CA GLY A 210 -31.49 50.94 -0.24
C GLY A 210 -30.40 50.70 0.80
N ARG A 211 -30.77 50.85 2.08
CA ARG A 211 -29.92 50.53 3.24
C ARG A 211 -30.30 49.16 3.79
N TYR A 212 -29.30 48.33 4.07
CA TYR A 212 -29.46 46.95 4.49
C TYR A 212 -28.67 46.68 5.77
N ARG A 213 -29.31 46.12 6.80
CA ARG A 213 -28.69 45.78 8.08
C ARG A 213 -28.07 44.38 7.99
N LEU A 214 -26.79 44.30 8.33
CA LEU A 214 -26.02 43.06 8.32
C LEU A 214 -25.85 42.50 9.73
N VAL A 215 -26.18 41.22 9.91
CA VAL A 215 -25.94 40.46 11.15
C VAL A 215 -25.17 39.20 10.78
N VAL A 216 -24.15 38.88 11.56
CA VAL A 216 -23.34 37.67 11.39
C VAL A 216 -23.60 36.71 12.54
N ARG A 217 -23.76 35.43 12.21
CA ARG A 217 -23.72 34.32 13.16
C ARG A 217 -22.71 33.29 12.69
N ALA A 218 -22.34 32.34 13.54
CA ALA A 218 -21.55 31.19 13.17
C ALA A 218 -22.20 29.91 13.71
N VAL A 219 -22.16 28.84 12.92
CA VAL A 219 -22.60 27.50 13.32
C VAL A 219 -21.42 26.54 13.27
N ASP A 220 -21.19 25.80 14.35
CA ASP A 220 -20.12 24.80 14.40
C ASP A 220 -20.53 23.47 13.77
N ARG A 221 -19.70 22.44 13.97
CA ARG A 221 -19.94 21.10 13.39
C ARG A 221 -21.04 20.32 14.12
N ALA A 222 -21.27 20.60 15.41
CA ALA A 222 -22.32 19.99 16.22
C ALA A 222 -23.68 20.68 16.01
N GLY A 223 -23.68 21.83 15.33
CA GLY A 223 -24.86 22.60 15.02
C GLY A 223 -25.12 23.73 16.01
N ASN A 224 -24.25 23.93 17.01
CA ASN A 224 -24.42 25.00 17.99
C ASN A 224 -24.24 26.34 17.29
N LEU A 225 -25.18 27.24 17.57
CA LEU A 225 -25.33 28.49 16.83
C LEU A 225 -24.94 29.67 17.72
N SER A 226 -24.00 30.48 17.25
CA SER A 226 -23.50 31.65 17.99
C SER A 226 -24.59 32.68 18.27
N ALA A 227 -24.33 33.49 19.29
CA ALA A 227 -25.01 34.78 19.45
C ALA A 227 -24.85 35.64 18.18
N PRO A 228 -25.85 36.48 17.83
CA PRO A 228 -25.78 37.37 16.69
C PRO A 228 -24.83 38.54 16.93
N VAL A 229 -23.98 38.84 15.95
CA VAL A 229 -23.06 39.98 15.95
C VAL A 229 -23.47 40.97 14.88
N LYS A 230 -23.78 42.20 15.28
CA LYS A 230 -24.15 43.29 14.36
C LYS A 230 -22.92 43.68 13.53
N ALA A 231 -23.00 43.51 12.21
CA ALA A 231 -21.93 43.90 11.27
C ALA A 231 -22.11 45.34 10.72
N GLY A 232 -23.21 46.00 11.08
CA GLY A 232 -23.56 47.37 10.69
C GLY A 232 -24.47 47.43 9.45
N VAL A 233 -24.58 48.61 8.85
CA VAL A 233 -25.44 48.85 7.67
C VAL A 233 -24.58 49.02 6.42
N VAL A 234 -25.08 48.55 5.28
CA VAL A 234 -24.50 48.82 3.95
C VAL A 234 -25.56 49.39 3.01
N ARG A 235 -25.13 50.12 1.99
CA ARG A 235 -26.04 50.75 1.01
C ARG A 235 -25.79 50.20 -0.39
N ILE A 236 -26.85 49.72 -1.04
CA ILE A 236 -26.83 49.40 -2.47
C ILE A 236 -27.13 50.68 -3.24
N ARG A 237 -26.28 50.99 -4.22
CA ARG A 237 -26.45 52.11 -5.14
C ARG A 237 -25.95 51.71 -6.52
N PHE A 238 -26.85 51.62 -7.48
CA PHE A 238 -26.54 51.36 -8.89
C PHE A 238 -26.08 52.62 -9.64
N VAL A 239 -26.11 52.56 -10.97
CA VAL A 239 -26.04 53.72 -11.85
C VAL A 239 -27.20 54.68 -11.56
N SER A 240 -26.91 55.98 -11.49
CA SER A 240 -27.95 57.01 -11.54
C SER A 240 -27.70 57.91 -12.74
N VAL A 241 -28.68 58.00 -13.63
CA VAL A 241 -28.62 58.80 -14.86
C VAL A 241 -29.63 59.92 -14.75
N ARG A 242 -29.25 61.19 -14.94
CA ARG A 242 -30.22 62.31 -14.95
C ARG A 242 -30.09 63.14 -16.25
N PRO A 243 -31.19 63.59 -16.86
CA PRO A 243 -32.60 63.26 -16.56
C PRO A 243 -32.97 61.82 -16.99
N HIS A 244 -34.03 61.24 -16.41
CA HIS A 244 -34.46 59.85 -16.68
C HIS A 244 -35.30 59.73 -17.95
N VAL A 245 -35.95 60.82 -18.36
CA VAL A 245 -36.73 60.94 -19.59
C VAL A 245 -36.24 62.19 -20.30
N LEU A 246 -35.94 62.06 -21.59
CA LEU A 246 -35.49 63.17 -22.42
C LEU A 246 -36.16 63.00 -23.78
N HIS A 247 -37.09 63.89 -24.10
CA HIS A 247 -37.76 63.91 -25.39
C HIS A 247 -36.85 64.61 -26.39
N ALA A 248 -36.41 63.86 -27.40
CA ALA A 248 -35.48 64.37 -28.39
C ALA A 248 -35.80 63.79 -29.76
N LYS A 249 -35.76 64.64 -30.78
CA LYS A 249 -35.94 64.23 -32.18
C LYS A 249 -34.82 63.26 -32.58
N ALA A 250 -35.09 62.33 -33.49
CA ALA A 250 -34.07 61.44 -34.04
C ALA A 250 -32.86 62.26 -34.52
N GLY A 251 -31.64 61.85 -34.15
CA GLY A 251 -30.41 62.59 -34.44
C GLY A 251 -30.06 63.77 -33.50
N ALA A 252 -30.95 64.20 -32.60
CA ALA A 252 -30.64 65.27 -31.64
C ALA A 252 -29.57 64.85 -30.61
N LYS A 253 -28.77 65.82 -30.16
CA LYS A 253 -27.78 65.63 -29.07
C LYS A 253 -28.51 65.60 -27.73
N VAL A 254 -28.35 64.50 -27.01
CA VAL A 254 -28.97 64.28 -25.70
C VAL A 254 -27.90 64.05 -24.64
N GLY A 255 -28.02 64.77 -23.52
CA GLY A 255 -27.06 64.72 -22.42
C GLY A 255 -27.60 63.92 -21.23
N PHE A 256 -26.80 62.99 -20.73
CA PHE A 256 -27.09 62.15 -19.58
C PHE A 256 -25.98 62.30 -18.53
N ARG A 257 -26.30 62.80 -17.34
CA ARG A 257 -25.36 62.78 -16.21
C ARG A 257 -25.38 61.40 -15.57
N VAL A 258 -24.34 60.61 -15.79
CA VAL A 258 -24.19 59.24 -15.30
C VAL A 258 -23.26 59.21 -14.08
N ARG A 259 -23.81 58.87 -12.90
CA ARG A 259 -23.04 58.60 -11.67
C ARG A 259 -23.03 57.09 -11.40
N THR A 260 -21.84 56.51 -11.44
CA THR A 260 -21.53 55.10 -11.17
C THR A 260 -20.08 55.00 -10.66
N ASP A 261 -19.76 53.90 -9.99
CA ASP A 261 -18.42 53.49 -9.59
C ASP A 261 -17.62 52.77 -10.70
N ALA A 262 -18.26 52.50 -11.85
CA ALA A 262 -17.59 51.98 -13.03
C ALA A 262 -16.50 52.93 -13.57
N ARG A 263 -15.33 52.41 -13.99
CA ARG A 263 -14.25 53.26 -14.60
C ARG A 263 -14.69 53.85 -15.93
N ARG A 264 -15.41 53.02 -16.68
CA ARG A 264 -16.07 53.35 -17.92
C ARG A 264 -17.36 52.54 -17.93
N PHE A 265 -18.45 53.15 -18.36
CA PHE A 265 -19.68 52.42 -18.62
C PHE A 265 -19.83 52.27 -20.13
N HIS A 266 -20.26 51.10 -20.56
CA HIS A 266 -20.64 50.89 -21.94
C HIS A 266 -22.02 51.50 -22.11
N TRP A 267 -22.12 52.52 -22.95
CA TRP A 267 -23.40 52.99 -23.41
C TRP A 267 -23.67 52.34 -24.75
N ARG A 268 -24.91 51.91 -24.92
CA ARG A 268 -25.41 51.51 -26.22
C ARG A 268 -26.71 52.23 -26.43
N LEU A 269 -26.74 53.02 -27.49
CA LEU A 269 -27.93 53.63 -28.00
C LEU A 269 -28.05 53.04 -29.41
N GLY A 270 -28.97 52.07 -29.59
CA GLY A 270 -29.26 51.40 -30.86
C GLY A 270 -28.04 50.67 -31.45
N ASN A 271 -27.63 51.04 -32.68
CA ASN A 271 -26.41 50.53 -33.32
C ASN A 271 -25.12 51.25 -32.85
N GLY A 272 -25.27 52.39 -32.17
CA GLY A 272 -24.16 53.11 -31.56
C GLY A 272 -23.80 52.51 -30.21
N GLY A 273 -22.55 52.10 -30.06
CA GLY A 273 -21.99 51.59 -28.82
C GLY A 273 -20.64 52.21 -28.56
N GLY A 274 -20.36 52.51 -27.31
CA GLY A 274 -19.07 53.07 -26.92
C GLY A 274 -18.86 52.99 -25.43
N PHE A 275 -17.63 53.20 -25.00
CA PHE A 275 -17.29 53.31 -23.59
C PHE A 275 -17.09 54.78 -23.24
N SER A 276 -17.71 55.24 -22.16
CA SER A 276 -17.50 56.59 -21.64
C SER A 276 -17.17 56.56 -20.15
N ARG A 277 -16.48 57.59 -19.65
CA ARG A 277 -16.21 57.77 -18.22
C ARG A 277 -17.46 58.31 -17.51
N PRO A 278 -17.70 57.97 -16.24
CA PRO A 278 -18.79 58.57 -15.44
C PRO A 278 -18.70 60.10 -15.46
N GLY A 279 -19.84 60.79 -15.56
CA GLY A 279 -19.88 62.24 -15.82
C GLY A 279 -21.05 62.62 -16.73
N LEU A 280 -20.89 63.68 -17.53
CA LEU A 280 -21.86 64.05 -18.56
C LEU A 280 -21.58 63.26 -19.86
N LEU A 281 -22.55 62.46 -20.29
CA LEU A 281 -22.51 61.69 -21.53
C LEU A 281 -23.43 62.34 -22.56
N VAL A 282 -22.87 62.77 -23.70
CA VAL A 282 -23.67 63.34 -24.79
C VAL A 282 -23.73 62.34 -25.94
N LEU A 283 -24.92 61.87 -26.28
CA LEU A 283 -25.17 60.89 -27.33
C LEU A 283 -26.11 61.46 -28.40
N ARG A 284 -26.16 60.83 -29.58
CA ARG A 284 -27.18 61.08 -30.60
C ARG A 284 -28.18 59.92 -30.62
N ALA A 285 -29.48 60.23 -30.70
CA ALA A 285 -30.53 59.23 -30.68
C ALA A 285 -30.48 58.28 -31.93
N PRO A 286 -30.52 56.95 -31.74
CA PRO A 286 -30.35 55.89 -32.74
C PRO A 286 -31.68 55.21 -33.16
N ALA A 287 -31.63 54.19 -34.04
CA ALA A 287 -32.73 53.24 -34.34
C ALA A 287 -32.61 51.89 -33.56
N ALA A 288 -33.68 51.11 -33.38
CA ALA A 288 -33.88 50.09 -32.31
C ALA A 288 -33.21 48.66 -32.48
N GLY A 289 -32.59 48.03 -31.41
CA GLY A 289 -32.18 46.56 -31.30
C GLY A 289 -30.94 46.12 -30.41
N ARG A 290 -30.69 44.81 -30.02
CA ARG A 290 -29.60 44.28 -29.06
C ARG A 290 -29.12 42.76 -29.17
N TYR A 291 -27.81 42.35 -28.90
CA TYR A 291 -27.18 40.93 -28.95
C TYR A 291 -25.77 40.64 -28.22
N VAL A 292 -25.34 39.35 -27.85
CA VAL A 292 -23.94 38.72 -27.49
C VAL A 292 -23.82 37.11 -27.32
N PRO A 293 -22.63 36.37 -27.43
CA PRO A 293 -22.32 34.93 -27.00
C PRO A 293 -20.91 34.51 -26.30
N PRO A 294 -20.57 33.18 -25.95
CA PRO A 294 -19.39 32.65 -25.11
C PRO A 294 -18.52 31.35 -25.55
N ASP A 295 -17.64 30.71 -24.67
CA ASP A 295 -16.41 29.80 -24.95
C ASP A 295 -16.02 28.52 -23.99
N ARG A 296 -14.94 27.64 -24.23
CA ARG A 296 -14.63 26.23 -23.62
C ARG A 296 -13.14 25.59 -23.55
N GLU A 297 -12.76 24.54 -22.71
CA GLU A 297 -11.53 23.58 -22.85
C GLU A 297 -11.26 22.33 -21.84
N ARG A 298 -10.69 21.12 -22.25
CA ARG A 298 -9.86 20.03 -21.50
C ARG A 298 -9.67 18.58 -22.15
N THR A 299 -8.44 18.04 -22.47
CA THR A 299 -8.16 16.57 -22.82
C THR A 299 -6.73 15.92 -22.64
N LEU A 300 -5.60 16.62 -22.47
CA LEU A 300 -4.23 16.08 -22.79
C LEU A 300 -3.43 15.13 -21.83
N SER A 301 -3.83 14.82 -20.58
CA SER A 301 -2.88 14.28 -19.56
C SER A 301 -2.78 12.76 -19.33
N ALA A 302 -3.63 11.91 -19.91
CA ALA A 302 -3.69 10.47 -19.60
C ALA A 302 -2.80 9.58 -20.51
N GLU A 303 -2.60 10.00 -21.75
CA GLU A 303 -1.87 9.22 -22.76
C GLU A 303 -0.38 9.07 -22.43
N LEU A 304 0.23 10.11 -21.85
CA LEU A 304 1.64 10.06 -21.41
C LEU A 304 1.91 8.95 -20.39
N ALA A 305 0.94 8.63 -19.54
CA ALA A 305 1.10 7.57 -18.53
C ALA A 305 1.09 6.16 -19.13
N ARG A 306 0.31 5.94 -20.21
CA ARG A 306 0.24 4.64 -20.90
C ARG A 306 1.56 4.24 -21.54
N VAL A 307 2.33 5.22 -22.01
CA VAL A 307 3.65 5.00 -22.65
C VAL A 307 4.76 4.81 -21.60
N ALA A 308 4.70 5.53 -20.48
CA ALA A 308 5.76 5.48 -19.48
C ALA A 308 5.93 4.09 -18.81
N GLY A 309 4.84 3.32 -18.61
CA GLY A 309 4.91 1.98 -18.03
C GLY A 309 5.76 0.98 -18.83
N PRO A 310 5.44 0.72 -20.11
CA PRO A 310 6.23 -0.15 -20.98
C PRO A 310 7.69 0.29 -21.11
N VAL A 311 7.93 1.61 -21.23
CA VAL A 311 9.29 2.17 -21.34
C VAL A 311 10.10 1.91 -20.06
N GLY A 312 9.52 2.10 -18.88
CA GLY A 312 10.20 1.82 -17.61
C GLY A 312 10.54 0.34 -17.44
N ALA A 313 9.62 -0.55 -17.84
CA ALA A 313 9.86 -1.99 -17.82
C ALA A 313 10.97 -2.40 -18.80
N ALA A 314 11.00 -1.82 -20.00
CA ALA A 314 12.07 -2.05 -20.97
C ALA A 314 13.44 -1.61 -20.43
N GLY A 315 13.53 -0.45 -19.77
CA GLY A 315 14.76 -0.01 -19.11
C GLY A 315 15.27 -1.00 -18.05
N LEU A 316 14.35 -1.56 -17.25
CA LEU A 316 14.67 -2.59 -16.26
C LEU A 316 15.09 -3.93 -16.90
N VAL A 317 14.47 -4.33 -18.00
CA VAL A 317 14.84 -5.54 -18.76
C VAL A 317 16.25 -5.41 -19.31
N VAL A 318 16.60 -4.26 -19.88
CA VAL A 318 17.96 -3.97 -20.36
C VAL A 318 18.94 -4.07 -19.19
N LEU A 319 18.60 -3.54 -18.01
CA LEU A 319 19.42 -3.68 -16.80
C LEU A 319 19.66 -5.13 -16.36
N MET A 320 18.67 -6.02 -16.55
CA MET A 320 18.75 -7.43 -16.16
C MET A 320 19.50 -8.30 -17.19
N LEU A 321 19.40 -8.01 -18.48
CA LEU A 321 19.83 -8.90 -19.56
C LEU A 321 21.03 -8.40 -20.37
N ALA A 322 21.24 -7.08 -20.49
CA ALA A 322 22.32 -6.54 -21.31
C ALA A 322 23.69 -6.83 -20.68
N THR A 323 24.68 -7.09 -21.53
CA THR A 323 26.06 -7.38 -21.13
C THR A 323 26.94 -6.13 -21.15
N ALA A 324 26.71 -5.23 -22.10
CA ALA A 324 27.52 -4.01 -22.25
C ALA A 324 27.14 -2.94 -21.21
N ARG A 325 28.13 -2.41 -20.48
CA ARG A 325 27.92 -1.40 -19.42
C ARG A 325 27.14 -0.16 -19.89
N TRP A 326 27.37 0.29 -21.13
CA TRP A 326 26.68 1.46 -21.68
C TRP A 326 25.19 1.20 -21.96
N GLN A 327 24.85 -0.02 -22.42
CA GLN A 327 23.44 -0.42 -22.58
C GLN A 327 22.74 -0.46 -21.23
N ARG A 328 23.42 -0.95 -20.19
CA ARG A 328 22.87 -1.00 -18.83
C ARG A 328 22.68 0.38 -18.22
N LEU A 329 23.65 1.28 -18.41
CA LEU A 329 23.53 2.68 -18.00
C LEU A 329 22.37 3.37 -18.73
N ALA A 330 22.22 3.14 -20.04
CA ALA A 330 21.08 3.63 -20.81
C ALA A 330 19.75 3.04 -20.28
N GLY A 331 19.71 1.75 -19.96
CA GLY A 331 18.55 1.10 -19.34
C GLY A 331 18.18 1.73 -17.99
N LEU A 332 19.17 2.07 -17.16
CA LEU A 332 18.96 2.79 -15.90
C LEU A 332 18.42 4.21 -16.13
N ALA A 333 18.95 4.94 -17.10
CA ALA A 333 18.47 6.28 -17.44
C ALA A 333 17.01 6.24 -17.93
N VAL A 334 16.67 5.29 -18.80
CA VAL A 334 15.29 5.05 -19.27
C VAL A 334 14.36 4.70 -18.11
N TRP A 335 14.82 3.83 -17.20
CA TRP A 335 14.08 3.47 -15.99
C TRP A 335 13.77 4.69 -15.11
N VAL A 336 14.76 5.56 -14.85
CA VAL A 336 14.60 6.79 -14.06
C VAL A 336 13.61 7.75 -14.74
N ALA A 337 13.76 7.97 -16.05
CA ALA A 337 12.89 8.88 -16.80
C ALA A 337 11.42 8.41 -16.79
N ALA A 338 11.18 7.12 -17.03
CA ALA A 338 9.85 6.55 -17.00
C ALA A 338 9.22 6.61 -15.59
N ALA A 339 9.99 6.29 -14.55
CA ALA A 339 9.54 6.40 -13.16
C ALA A 339 9.15 7.84 -12.80
N ALA A 340 9.89 8.84 -13.30
CA ALA A 340 9.57 10.25 -13.11
C ALA A 340 8.24 10.66 -13.79
N VAL A 341 8.00 10.23 -15.03
CA VAL A 341 6.72 10.50 -15.73
C VAL A 341 5.53 9.89 -14.98
N LEU A 342 5.64 8.64 -14.52
CA LEU A 342 4.61 8.00 -13.72
C LEU A 342 4.38 8.72 -12.38
N ALA A 343 5.46 9.18 -11.72
CA ALA A 343 5.36 9.95 -10.48
C ALA A 343 4.64 11.29 -10.68
N VAL A 344 4.92 12.00 -11.78
CA VAL A 344 4.24 13.27 -12.15
C VAL A 344 2.76 13.03 -12.45
N TYR A 345 2.43 11.96 -13.19
CA TYR A 345 1.04 11.58 -13.46
C TYR A 345 0.24 11.28 -12.18
N LEU A 346 0.89 10.66 -11.19
CA LEU A 346 0.27 10.30 -9.91
C LEU A 346 0.26 11.46 -8.88
N ALA A 347 0.97 12.55 -9.16
CA ALA A 347 1.15 13.66 -8.24
C ALA A 347 -0.17 14.38 -7.91
N PRO A 348 -0.45 14.69 -6.64
CA PRO A 348 -1.64 15.45 -6.26
C PRO A 348 -1.56 16.91 -6.76
N LYS A 349 -2.67 17.42 -7.31
CA LYS A 349 -2.77 18.80 -7.82
C LYS A 349 -2.52 19.84 -6.72
N GLY A 350 -1.85 20.94 -7.08
CA GLY A 350 -1.71 22.12 -6.22
C GLY A 350 -0.57 22.09 -5.19
N HIS A 351 0.33 21.11 -5.24
CA HIS A 351 1.45 20.95 -4.30
C HIS A 351 2.82 20.83 -5.00
N ALA A 352 2.95 21.37 -6.21
CA ALA A 352 4.15 21.19 -7.04
C ALA A 352 5.45 21.64 -6.35
N ALA A 353 5.43 22.78 -5.65
CA ALA A 353 6.60 23.29 -4.93
C ALA A 353 7.04 22.36 -3.77
N LEU A 354 6.08 21.83 -3.00
CA LEU A 354 6.36 20.92 -1.90
C LEU A 354 6.93 19.58 -2.41
N LEU A 355 6.35 19.04 -3.48
CA LEU A 355 6.82 17.81 -4.11
C LEU A 355 8.21 18.00 -4.74
N GLY A 356 8.47 19.15 -5.36
CA GLY A 356 9.79 19.51 -5.87
C GLY A 356 10.84 19.57 -4.77
N ALA A 357 10.56 20.26 -3.66
CA ALA A 357 11.46 20.32 -2.51
C ALA A 357 11.73 18.93 -1.90
N ALA A 358 10.69 18.10 -1.76
CA ALA A 358 10.83 16.74 -1.28
C ALA A 358 11.69 15.86 -2.22
N ALA A 359 11.56 16.05 -3.53
CA ALA A 359 12.40 15.35 -4.51
C ALA A 359 13.88 15.74 -4.39
N VAL A 360 14.19 17.02 -4.22
CA VAL A 360 15.58 17.50 -4.03
C VAL A 360 16.18 16.94 -2.74
N ALA A 361 15.44 17.03 -1.62
CA ALA A 361 15.89 16.47 -0.35
C ALA A 361 16.08 14.94 -0.45
N GLY A 362 15.16 14.23 -1.12
CA GLY A 362 15.27 12.80 -1.37
C GLY A 362 16.50 12.42 -2.18
N LEU A 363 16.85 13.20 -3.22
CA LEU A 363 18.07 12.99 -4.01
C LEU A 363 19.34 13.18 -3.18
N ALA A 364 19.39 14.19 -2.31
CA ALA A 364 20.53 14.40 -1.42
C ALA A 364 20.73 13.20 -0.45
N VAL A 365 19.64 12.73 0.16
CA VAL A 365 19.67 11.54 1.03
C VAL A 365 20.08 10.29 0.25
N ALA A 366 19.57 10.12 -0.98
CA ALA A 366 19.94 9.01 -1.84
C ALA A 366 21.43 9.04 -2.23
N ALA A 367 22.01 10.23 -2.46
CA ALA A 367 23.43 10.37 -2.77
C ALA A 367 24.33 9.99 -1.57
N ILE A 368 23.96 10.42 -0.35
CA ILE A 368 24.64 10.00 0.88
C ILE A 368 24.51 8.48 1.05
N GLY A 369 23.31 7.94 0.85
CA GLY A 369 23.06 6.50 0.86
C GLY A 369 23.94 5.76 -0.14
N ALA A 370 24.04 6.24 -1.38
CA ALA A 370 24.87 5.65 -2.42
C ALA A 370 26.35 5.62 -2.04
N TYR A 371 26.87 6.70 -1.44
CA TYR A 371 28.23 6.73 -0.91
C TYR A 371 28.44 5.65 0.16
N LEU A 372 27.53 5.53 1.12
CA LEU A 372 27.60 4.50 2.17
C LEU A 372 27.50 3.08 1.59
N LEU A 373 26.62 2.85 0.62
CA LEU A 373 26.47 1.55 -0.05
C LEU A 373 27.75 1.16 -0.80
N ARG A 374 28.44 2.10 -1.44
CA ARG A 374 29.72 1.80 -2.11
C ARG A 374 30.84 1.52 -1.11
N ARG A 375 30.84 2.21 0.04
CA ARG A 375 31.80 1.93 1.12
C ARG A 375 31.54 0.58 1.78
N TRP A 376 30.27 0.27 2.06
CA TRP A 376 29.81 -0.95 2.72
C TRP A 376 28.64 -1.60 1.96
N PRO A 377 28.92 -2.41 0.91
CA PRO A 377 27.88 -2.96 0.04
C PRO A 377 26.77 -3.73 0.76
N TRP A 378 27.13 -4.48 1.80
CA TRP A 378 26.17 -5.27 2.59
C TRP A 378 25.16 -4.43 3.38
N LEU A 379 25.41 -3.13 3.56
CA LEU A 379 24.42 -2.21 4.10
C LEU A 379 23.14 -2.20 3.24
N LEU A 380 23.23 -2.51 1.94
CA LEU A 380 22.06 -2.64 1.07
C LEU A 380 21.11 -3.73 1.56
N ALA A 381 21.64 -4.92 1.89
CA ALA A 381 20.82 -6.04 2.35
C ALA A 381 20.21 -5.78 3.72
N LEU A 382 21.00 -5.23 4.65
CA LEU A 382 20.53 -4.89 6.00
C LEU A 382 19.47 -3.78 5.96
N ALA A 383 19.75 -2.67 5.27
CA ALA A 383 18.79 -1.57 5.12
C ALA A 383 17.51 -2.01 4.40
N THR A 384 17.61 -2.90 3.42
CA THR A 384 16.44 -3.49 2.76
C THR A 384 15.58 -4.25 3.77
N LEU A 385 16.18 -5.14 4.57
CA LEU A 385 15.47 -5.94 5.57
C LEU A 385 14.82 -5.05 6.65
N ALA A 386 15.57 -4.08 7.19
CA ALA A 386 15.07 -3.11 8.16
C ALA A 386 13.85 -2.31 7.65
N CYS A 387 13.81 -2.01 6.33
CA CYS A 387 12.73 -1.22 5.73
C CYS A 387 11.50 -2.03 5.32
N VAL A 388 11.54 -3.37 5.32
CA VAL A 388 10.40 -4.23 4.94
C VAL A 388 9.12 -3.93 5.74
N PRO A 389 9.17 -3.71 7.08
CA PRO A 389 7.97 -3.45 7.88
C PRO A 389 7.43 -2.03 7.74
N ALA A 390 8.27 -1.07 7.33
CA ALA A 390 8.00 0.36 7.40
C ALA A 390 7.05 0.83 6.28
N ARG A 391 5.74 0.64 6.48
CA ARG A 391 4.69 1.11 5.57
C ARG A 391 4.03 2.37 6.13
N ILE A 392 4.39 3.53 5.58
CA ILE A 392 3.92 4.82 6.08
C ILE A 392 2.59 5.18 5.39
N PRO A 393 1.53 5.51 6.16
CA PRO A 393 0.27 5.97 5.60
C PRO A 393 0.43 7.37 5.01
N VAL A 394 0.36 7.48 3.68
CA VAL A 394 0.42 8.74 2.94
C VAL A 394 -0.93 9.02 2.30
N THR A 395 -1.42 10.26 2.41
CA THR A 395 -2.67 10.68 1.77
C THR A 395 -2.37 11.26 0.38
N ILE A 396 -2.80 10.57 -0.68
CA ILE A 396 -2.66 11.04 -2.07
C ILE A 396 -4.07 11.35 -2.60
N GLY A 397 -4.41 12.63 -2.70
CA GLY A 397 -5.74 13.08 -3.12
C GLY A 397 -6.84 12.66 -2.12
N SER A 398 -7.81 11.86 -2.55
CA SER A 398 -8.91 11.35 -1.70
C SER A 398 -8.66 9.92 -1.18
N THR A 399 -7.47 9.36 -1.44
CA THR A 399 -7.09 7.98 -1.11
C THR A 399 -5.90 7.96 -0.17
N GLN A 400 -5.98 7.18 0.92
CA GLN A 400 -4.82 6.85 1.74
C GLN A 400 -4.14 5.59 1.22
N ALA A 401 -2.83 5.65 1.04
CA ALA A 401 -1.98 4.57 0.58
C ALA A 401 -0.86 4.33 1.60
N ASN A 402 -0.56 3.06 1.91
CA ASN A 402 0.53 2.71 2.81
C ASN A 402 1.75 2.37 1.98
N LEU A 403 2.67 3.32 1.86
CA LEU A 403 3.82 3.26 0.96
C LEU A 403 5.09 2.85 1.71
N LEU A 404 5.97 2.14 1.01
CA LEU A 404 7.29 1.72 1.53
C LEU A 404 8.32 2.84 1.35
N VAL A 405 8.00 4.04 1.82
CA VAL A 405 8.80 5.26 1.57
C VAL A 405 10.28 5.09 1.97
N PRO A 406 10.61 4.53 3.15
CA PRO A 406 12.01 4.30 3.52
C PRO A 406 12.74 3.36 2.54
N LEU A 407 12.07 2.30 2.10
CA LEU A 407 12.62 1.35 1.13
C LEU A 407 12.85 2.01 -0.23
N TYR A 408 11.98 2.93 -0.66
CA TYR A 408 12.21 3.70 -1.90
C TYR A 408 13.46 4.58 -1.81
N GLY A 409 13.79 5.09 -0.62
CA GLY A 409 15.08 5.75 -0.37
C GLY A 409 16.27 4.80 -0.56
N VAL A 410 16.17 3.57 -0.05
CA VAL A 410 17.19 2.52 -0.26
C VAL A 410 17.34 2.18 -1.75
N VAL A 411 16.23 2.04 -2.48
CA VAL A 411 16.26 1.79 -3.93
C VAL A 411 16.89 2.96 -4.69
N ALA A 412 16.56 4.21 -4.34
CA ALA A 412 17.15 5.39 -4.96
C ALA A 412 18.68 5.46 -4.71
N ALA A 413 19.13 5.15 -3.50
CA ALA A 413 20.55 5.05 -3.17
C ALA A 413 21.24 3.93 -3.98
N ALA A 414 20.60 2.77 -4.12
CA ALA A 414 21.10 1.67 -4.94
C ALA A 414 21.19 2.05 -6.44
N ALA A 415 20.20 2.79 -6.96
CA ALA A 415 20.19 3.30 -8.33
C ALA A 415 21.40 4.21 -8.60
N LEU A 416 21.66 5.16 -7.71
CA LEU A 416 22.79 6.09 -7.82
C LEU A 416 24.13 5.37 -7.68
N ALA A 417 24.23 4.40 -6.76
CA ALA A 417 25.42 3.58 -6.62
C ALA A 417 25.72 2.78 -7.89
N LEU A 418 24.71 2.13 -8.48
CA LEU A 418 24.83 1.41 -9.75
C LEU A 418 25.23 2.32 -10.91
N ALA A 419 24.60 3.50 -11.04
CA ALA A 419 24.94 4.47 -12.08
C ALA A 419 26.42 4.85 -11.99
N TRP A 420 26.90 5.11 -10.78
CA TRP A 420 28.30 5.44 -10.54
C TRP A 420 29.25 4.30 -10.90
N ASP A 421 28.92 3.07 -10.53
CA ASP A 421 29.75 1.90 -10.82
C ASP A 421 29.87 1.66 -12.34
N PHE A 422 28.78 1.84 -13.11
CA PHE A 422 28.84 1.74 -14.57
C PHE A 422 29.73 2.82 -15.21
N VAL A 423 29.62 4.06 -14.73
CA VAL A 423 30.46 5.18 -15.19
C VAL A 423 31.94 4.91 -14.89
N ARG A 424 32.25 4.30 -13.74
CA ARG A 424 33.62 3.92 -13.36
C ARG A 424 34.15 2.63 -13.98
N GLY A 425 33.38 1.96 -14.84
CA GLY A 425 33.84 0.81 -15.61
C GLY A 425 33.50 -0.56 -15.04
N ASP A 426 32.47 -0.69 -14.19
CA ASP A 426 31.99 -2.01 -13.76
C ASP A 426 31.33 -2.76 -14.92
N GLU A 427 31.95 -3.85 -15.37
CA GLU A 427 31.50 -4.70 -16.48
C GLU A 427 30.75 -5.97 -16.02
N ARG A 428 30.55 -6.16 -14.71
CA ARG A 428 29.79 -7.33 -14.20
C ARG A 428 28.42 -7.37 -14.85
N SER A 429 27.98 -8.57 -15.28
CA SER A 429 26.68 -8.79 -15.91
C SER A 429 26.06 -10.14 -15.58
N ARG A 430 24.79 -10.34 -15.97
CA ARG A 430 24.00 -11.58 -15.78
C ARG A 430 23.91 -12.02 -14.32
N GLU A 431 23.71 -11.06 -13.43
CA GLU A 431 23.81 -11.29 -12.00
C GLU A 431 22.71 -12.26 -11.49
N LEU A 432 21.48 -12.11 -11.95
CA LEU A 432 20.38 -12.98 -11.52
C LEU A 432 20.45 -14.42 -12.08
N GLY A 433 21.48 -14.75 -12.86
CA GLY A 433 21.70 -16.08 -13.39
C GLY A 433 20.50 -16.62 -14.18
N PRO A 434 20.06 -17.87 -13.96
CA PRO A 434 18.96 -18.48 -14.72
C PRO A 434 17.59 -17.83 -14.46
N VAL A 435 17.44 -17.04 -13.40
CA VAL A 435 16.19 -16.34 -13.09
C VAL A 435 16.07 -15.01 -13.84
N ALA A 436 17.17 -14.47 -14.38
CA ALA A 436 17.19 -13.19 -15.06
C ALA A 436 16.17 -13.11 -16.20
N LEU A 437 16.15 -14.11 -17.09
CA LEU A 437 15.27 -14.14 -18.25
C LEU A 437 13.79 -14.32 -17.89
N PRO A 438 13.37 -15.32 -17.08
CA PRO A 438 11.98 -15.43 -16.63
C PRO A 438 11.48 -14.16 -15.94
N LEU A 439 12.30 -13.54 -15.10
CA LEU A 439 11.94 -12.33 -14.37
C LEU A 439 11.79 -11.13 -15.32
N ALA A 440 12.75 -10.95 -16.23
CA ALA A 440 12.71 -9.89 -17.23
C ALA A 440 11.51 -10.04 -18.16
N ALA A 441 11.20 -11.26 -18.62
CA ALA A 441 10.05 -11.53 -19.46
C ALA A 441 8.73 -11.22 -18.73
N PHE A 442 8.60 -11.63 -17.47
CA PHE A 442 7.42 -11.32 -16.66
C PHE A 442 7.24 -9.82 -16.42
N VAL A 443 8.33 -9.10 -16.09
CA VAL A 443 8.32 -7.64 -15.91
C VAL A 443 7.99 -6.92 -17.21
N ALA A 444 8.55 -7.35 -18.34
CA ALA A 444 8.28 -6.80 -19.67
C ALA A 444 6.79 -6.92 -20.01
N TRP A 445 6.22 -8.12 -19.86
CA TRP A 445 4.81 -8.38 -20.15
C TRP A 445 3.88 -7.58 -19.23
N THR A 446 4.18 -7.54 -17.93
CA THR A 446 3.41 -6.77 -16.96
C THR A 446 3.46 -5.26 -17.28
N GLY A 447 4.63 -4.73 -17.58
CA GLY A 447 4.81 -3.32 -17.96
C GLY A 447 4.11 -2.95 -19.27
N LEU A 448 4.22 -3.83 -20.27
CA LEU A 448 3.55 -3.68 -21.56
C LEU A 448 2.01 -3.63 -21.39
N SER A 449 1.48 -4.42 -20.44
CA SER A 449 0.03 -4.47 -20.18
C SER A 449 -0.59 -3.15 -19.67
N LEU A 450 0.22 -2.19 -19.22
CA LEU A 450 -0.28 -0.86 -18.89
C LEU A 450 -0.86 -0.14 -20.10
N ALA A 451 -0.35 -0.41 -21.31
CA ALA A 451 -0.80 0.25 -22.54
C ALA A 451 -2.32 0.06 -22.77
N TRP A 452 -2.85 -1.13 -22.46
CA TRP A 452 -4.28 -1.45 -22.56
C TRP A 452 -5.01 -1.55 -21.22
N SER A 453 -4.38 -1.14 -20.10
CA SER A 453 -5.01 -1.22 -18.79
C SER A 453 -6.29 -0.38 -18.71
N GLN A 454 -7.36 -0.98 -18.17
CA GLN A 454 -8.63 -0.31 -17.92
C GLN A 454 -8.54 0.67 -16.74
N ASP A 455 -7.52 0.54 -15.87
CA ASP A 455 -7.22 1.47 -14.79
C ASP A 455 -5.74 1.88 -14.82
N VAL A 456 -5.40 2.75 -15.78
CA VAL A 456 -4.04 3.27 -15.98
C VAL A 456 -3.46 3.87 -14.70
N ARG A 457 -4.30 4.45 -13.82
CA ARG A 457 -3.83 5.02 -12.56
C ARG A 457 -3.39 3.93 -11.58
N GLN A 458 -4.18 2.88 -11.40
CA GLN A 458 -3.81 1.77 -10.52
C GLN A 458 -2.63 0.98 -11.08
N GLY A 459 -2.59 0.71 -12.38
CA GLY A 459 -1.45 0.05 -13.02
C GLY A 459 -0.14 0.87 -12.91
N ALA A 460 -0.22 2.20 -13.05
CA ALA A 460 0.92 3.09 -12.83
C ALA A 460 1.44 3.01 -11.38
N ILE A 461 0.54 2.89 -10.39
CA ILE A 461 0.93 2.70 -8.99
C ILE A 461 1.65 1.37 -8.82
N GLU A 462 1.15 0.28 -9.39
CA GLU A 462 1.75 -1.05 -9.22
C GLU A 462 3.16 -1.13 -9.82
N LEU A 463 3.34 -0.60 -11.03
CA LEU A 463 4.67 -0.54 -11.66
C LEU A 463 5.64 0.32 -10.85
N LEU A 464 5.24 1.56 -10.51
CA LEU A 464 6.11 2.53 -9.84
C LEU A 464 6.43 2.12 -8.40
N ALA A 465 5.49 1.51 -7.68
CA ALA A 465 5.63 1.21 -6.26
C ALA A 465 6.26 -0.15 -5.97
N PHE A 466 6.21 -1.11 -6.92
CA PHE A 466 6.63 -2.49 -6.67
C PHE A 466 7.56 -3.03 -7.76
N TYR A 467 7.10 -3.18 -9.00
CA TYR A 467 7.86 -3.88 -10.05
C TYR A 467 9.18 -3.18 -10.41
N LEU A 468 9.11 -1.89 -10.73
CA LEU A 468 10.27 -1.11 -11.11
C LEU A 468 11.31 -1.00 -9.99
N PRO A 469 10.95 -0.56 -8.76
CA PRO A 469 11.93 -0.43 -7.68
C PRO A 469 12.46 -1.78 -7.19
N PHE A 470 11.64 -2.81 -7.06
CA PHE A 470 12.10 -4.09 -6.52
C PHE A 470 12.88 -4.92 -7.54
N GLY A 471 12.60 -4.75 -8.85
CA GLY A 471 13.46 -5.29 -9.89
C GLY A 471 14.86 -4.69 -9.85
N LEU A 472 14.97 -3.36 -9.71
CA LEU A 472 16.27 -2.70 -9.55
C LEU A 472 16.98 -3.15 -8.27
N LEU A 473 16.23 -3.31 -7.18
CA LEU A 473 16.73 -3.81 -5.91
C LEU A 473 17.27 -5.25 -6.06
N ALA A 474 16.58 -6.14 -6.78
CA ALA A 474 17.05 -7.50 -7.02
C ALA A 474 18.36 -7.52 -7.81
N VAL A 475 18.48 -6.71 -8.86
CA VAL A 475 19.75 -6.55 -9.61
C VAL A 475 20.86 -6.07 -8.68
N SER A 476 20.58 -5.05 -7.86
CA SER A 476 21.56 -4.48 -6.92
C SER A 476 22.00 -5.46 -5.84
N LEU A 477 21.07 -6.17 -5.20
CA LEU A 477 21.35 -7.18 -4.16
C LEU A 477 22.13 -8.37 -4.73
N SER A 478 21.87 -8.74 -5.99
CA SER A 478 22.59 -9.83 -6.63
C SER A 478 24.07 -9.49 -6.93
N ARG A 479 24.48 -8.23 -6.81
CA ARG A 479 25.88 -7.79 -6.99
C ARG A 479 26.72 -7.85 -5.71
N LEU A 480 26.13 -8.27 -4.58
CA LEU A 480 26.85 -8.39 -3.32
C LEU A 480 27.88 -9.53 -3.38
N ASP A 481 29.09 -9.24 -2.94
CA ASP A 481 30.13 -10.26 -2.79
C ASP A 481 29.86 -11.11 -1.54
N TRP A 482 29.97 -12.43 -1.69
CA TRP A 482 29.73 -13.36 -0.60
C TRP A 482 30.70 -13.13 0.57
N ARG A 483 30.15 -12.86 1.76
CA ARG A 483 30.93 -12.70 2.99
C ARG A 483 30.17 -13.28 4.18
N ALA A 484 30.71 -14.33 4.79
CA ALA A 484 30.07 -15.08 5.86
C ALA A 484 29.59 -14.19 7.02
N ARG A 485 30.43 -13.26 7.48
CA ARG A 485 30.10 -12.34 8.58
C ARG A 485 28.83 -11.53 8.34
N TRP A 486 28.60 -11.10 7.09
CA TRP A 486 27.46 -10.26 6.75
C TRP A 486 26.18 -11.08 6.51
N VAL A 487 26.32 -12.31 6.02
CA VAL A 487 25.20 -13.27 5.98
C VAL A 487 24.71 -13.57 7.38
N VAL A 488 25.63 -13.79 8.33
CA VAL A 488 25.28 -13.99 9.74
C VAL A 488 24.66 -12.73 10.36
N ALA A 489 25.18 -11.54 10.04
CA ALA A 489 24.59 -10.28 10.50
C ALA A 489 23.15 -10.09 9.99
N LEU A 490 22.89 -10.39 8.71
CA LEU A 490 21.55 -10.33 8.13
C LEU A 490 20.59 -11.35 8.77
N TYR A 491 21.07 -12.55 9.07
CA TYR A 491 20.30 -13.55 9.81
C TYR A 491 20.00 -13.08 11.25
N ALA A 492 20.99 -12.51 11.95
CA ALA A 492 20.82 -11.98 13.29
C ALA A 492 19.81 -10.82 13.32
N GLU A 493 19.87 -9.92 12.33
CA GLU A 493 18.88 -8.83 12.16
C GLU A 493 17.46 -9.40 11.95
N LEU A 494 17.29 -10.39 11.06
CA LEU A 494 16.00 -11.05 10.84
C LEU A 494 15.44 -11.65 12.13
N CYS A 495 16.26 -12.37 12.89
CA CYS A 495 15.85 -12.96 14.17
C CYS A 495 15.49 -11.88 15.20
N LEU A 496 16.31 -10.84 15.35
CA LEU A 496 16.06 -9.75 16.29
C LEU A 496 14.74 -9.04 15.97
N MET A 497 14.54 -8.68 14.70
CA MET A 497 13.29 -8.06 14.24
C MET A 497 12.09 -8.97 14.51
N ALA A 498 12.19 -10.27 14.22
CA ALA A 498 11.09 -11.21 14.44
C ALA A 498 10.73 -11.34 15.92
N LEU A 499 11.73 -11.38 16.82
CA LEU A 499 11.50 -11.43 18.26
C LEU A 499 10.83 -10.14 18.77
N ILE A 500 11.32 -8.96 18.35
CA ILE A 500 10.72 -7.67 18.70
C ILE A 500 9.28 -7.60 18.21
N PHE A 501 9.02 -7.96 16.95
CA PHE A 501 7.68 -7.88 16.38
C PHE A 501 6.72 -8.90 16.99
N ALA A 502 7.20 -10.09 17.35
CA ALA A 502 6.44 -11.07 18.10
C ALA A 502 6.07 -10.54 19.49
N ALA A 503 7.02 -9.92 20.22
CA ALA A 503 6.78 -9.32 21.52
C ALA A 503 5.72 -8.20 21.45
N VAL A 504 5.86 -7.27 20.50
CA VAL A 504 4.86 -6.21 20.26
C VAL A 504 3.50 -6.81 19.90
N GLY A 505 3.45 -7.86 19.07
CA GLY A 505 2.21 -8.55 18.74
C GLY A 505 1.55 -9.21 19.95
N ILE A 506 2.33 -9.82 20.84
CA ILE A 506 1.84 -10.41 22.09
C ILE A 506 1.30 -9.31 23.02
N GLU A 507 2.01 -8.20 23.15
CA GLU A 507 1.57 -7.03 23.94
C GLU A 507 0.24 -6.47 23.41
N GLN A 508 0.10 -6.28 22.10
CA GLN A 508 -1.18 -5.86 21.48
C GLN A 508 -2.33 -6.82 21.79
N TRP A 509 -2.04 -8.13 21.87
CA TRP A 509 -3.06 -9.13 22.16
C TRP A 509 -3.48 -9.10 23.64
N ILE A 510 -2.52 -8.87 24.55
CA ILE A 510 -2.78 -8.75 26.00
C ILE A 510 -3.55 -7.47 26.30
N THR A 511 -3.05 -6.33 25.83
CA THR A 511 -3.61 -4.99 26.10
C THR A 511 -4.90 -4.71 25.33
N ARG A 512 -5.16 -5.48 24.26
CA ARG A 512 -6.23 -5.22 23.29
C ARG A 512 -6.16 -3.83 22.67
N ASP A 513 -4.96 -3.26 22.62
CA ASP A 513 -4.66 -2.01 21.96
C ASP A 513 -3.91 -2.25 20.64
N ILE A 514 -4.39 -1.61 19.58
CA ILE A 514 -3.77 -1.64 18.26
C ILE A 514 -3.52 -0.21 17.84
N PHE A 515 -2.25 0.14 17.75
CA PHE A 515 -1.84 1.43 17.22
C PHE A 515 -1.94 1.44 15.68
N TRP A 516 -2.29 2.62 15.15
CA TRP A 516 -2.25 2.96 13.72
C TRP A 516 -3.09 2.10 12.76
N ASN A 517 -4.04 1.28 13.21
CA ASN A 517 -4.93 0.52 12.31
C ASN A 517 -6.43 0.53 12.71
N PRO A 518 -7.16 1.62 12.42
CA PRO A 518 -8.58 1.73 12.77
C PRO A 518 -9.46 0.64 12.12
N LYS A 519 -9.06 0.14 10.94
CA LYS A 519 -9.82 -0.91 10.24
C LYS A 519 -9.75 -2.23 10.97
N LEU A 520 -8.57 -2.61 11.46
CA LEU A 520 -8.39 -3.83 12.22
C LEU A 520 -9.12 -3.74 13.57
N LEU A 521 -9.05 -2.58 14.24
CA LEU A 521 -9.77 -2.34 15.48
C LEU A 521 -11.29 -2.56 15.31
N VAL A 522 -11.89 -1.97 14.28
CA VAL A 522 -13.31 -2.17 13.95
C VAL A 522 -13.61 -3.64 13.63
N GLY A 523 -12.72 -4.33 12.93
CA GLY A 523 -12.86 -5.77 12.64
C GLY A 523 -12.87 -6.63 13.91
N ASN A 524 -11.94 -6.38 14.83
CA ASN A 524 -11.81 -7.10 16.10
C ASN A 524 -13.01 -6.89 17.02
N THR A 525 -13.66 -5.71 17.00
CA THR A 525 -14.86 -5.45 17.79
C THR A 525 -15.99 -6.46 17.52
N TYR A 526 -16.15 -6.87 16.26
CA TYR A 526 -17.22 -7.76 15.84
C TYR A 526 -16.78 -9.21 15.67
N ALA A 527 -15.49 -9.48 15.54
CA ALA A 527 -14.95 -10.83 15.44
C ALA A 527 -15.03 -11.58 16.78
N PRO A 528 -15.17 -12.91 16.79
CA PRO A 528 -15.11 -13.70 18.03
C PRO A 528 -13.67 -13.86 18.57
N PHE A 529 -12.68 -13.31 17.86
CA PHE A 529 -11.26 -13.36 18.21
C PHE A 529 -10.59 -12.01 17.97
N TYR A 530 -9.48 -11.77 18.68
CA TYR A 530 -8.71 -10.55 18.57
C TYR A 530 -7.43 -10.80 17.79
N ARG A 531 -7.28 -10.14 16.63
CA ARG A 531 -6.10 -10.27 15.76
C ARG A 531 -5.13 -9.13 15.98
N VAL A 532 -3.84 -9.44 15.92
CA VAL A 532 -2.76 -8.43 16.00
C VAL A 532 -2.00 -8.31 14.69
N ASN A 533 -1.41 -7.13 14.46
CA ASN A 533 -0.62 -6.79 13.28
C ASN A 533 0.80 -6.32 13.64
N SER A 534 1.14 -6.21 14.93
CA SER A 534 2.41 -5.65 15.38
C SER A 534 2.64 -4.26 14.74
N VAL A 535 3.85 -3.99 14.25
CA VAL A 535 4.20 -2.76 13.51
C VAL A 535 3.71 -2.76 12.05
N PHE A 536 3.16 -3.87 11.56
CA PHE A 536 2.69 -3.97 10.17
C PHE A 536 1.27 -3.46 10.03
N TRP A 537 0.86 -3.08 8.82
CA TRP A 537 -0.53 -2.69 8.56
C TRP A 537 -1.49 -3.90 8.46
N ASP A 538 -0.99 -5.07 8.06
CA ASP A 538 -1.81 -6.25 7.81
C ASP A 538 -1.32 -7.44 8.65
N PRO A 539 -2.19 -8.10 9.46
CA PRO A 539 -1.83 -9.29 10.21
C PRO A 539 -1.23 -10.42 9.37
N SER A 540 -1.62 -10.56 8.09
CA SER A 540 -1.09 -11.59 7.21
C SER A 540 0.33 -11.29 6.73
N ILE A 541 0.67 -10.02 6.52
CA ILE A 541 2.05 -9.60 6.21
C ILE A 541 2.94 -9.78 7.44
N TYR A 542 2.46 -9.39 8.62
CA TYR A 542 3.13 -9.66 9.90
C TYR A 542 3.39 -11.16 10.09
N GLY A 543 2.36 -11.98 9.94
CA GLY A 543 2.48 -13.43 10.05
C GLY A 543 3.50 -14.00 9.07
N ARG A 544 3.48 -13.57 7.79
CA ARG A 544 4.45 -14.00 6.78
C ARG A 544 5.89 -13.65 7.16
N PHE A 545 6.14 -12.46 7.71
CA PHE A 545 7.49 -12.08 8.17
C PHE A 545 8.00 -13.03 9.27
N LEU A 546 7.15 -13.39 10.23
CA LEU A 546 7.51 -14.35 11.28
C LEU A 546 7.77 -15.76 10.71
N VAL A 547 7.00 -16.19 9.70
CA VAL A 547 7.24 -17.46 8.99
C VAL A 547 8.64 -17.49 8.36
N VAL A 548 9.08 -16.39 7.74
CA VAL A 548 10.43 -16.28 7.16
C VAL A 548 11.51 -16.49 8.22
N ALA A 549 11.38 -15.84 9.38
CA ALA A 549 12.33 -15.99 10.49
C ALA A 549 12.31 -17.40 11.11
N ILE A 550 11.13 -18.01 11.26
CA ILE A 550 10.99 -19.39 11.75
C ILE A 550 11.69 -20.37 10.79
N LEU A 551 11.46 -20.26 9.48
CA LEU A 551 12.07 -21.15 8.49
C LEU A 551 13.58 -20.98 8.42
N ALA A 552 14.09 -19.74 8.45
CA ALA A 552 15.53 -19.48 8.49
C ALA A 552 16.17 -20.11 9.74
N THR A 553 15.54 -19.96 10.90
CA THR A 553 16.03 -20.53 12.17
C THR A 553 15.92 -22.06 12.21
N LEU A 554 14.86 -22.62 11.61
CA LEU A 554 14.70 -24.06 11.46
C LEU A 554 15.81 -24.67 10.61
N VAL A 555 16.20 -24.02 9.51
CA VAL A 555 17.32 -24.47 8.67
C VAL A 555 18.63 -24.49 9.46
N VAL A 556 18.89 -23.46 10.28
CA VAL A 556 20.06 -23.45 11.17
C VAL A 556 20.01 -24.62 12.16
N ALA A 557 18.85 -24.89 12.78
CA ALA A 557 18.66 -26.03 13.68
C ALA A 557 18.87 -27.38 12.97
N LEU A 558 18.43 -27.52 11.71
CA LEU A 558 18.58 -28.73 10.89
C LEU A 558 20.05 -29.02 10.51
N ARG A 559 20.88 -27.97 10.39
CA ARG A 559 22.26 -28.09 9.91
C ARG A 559 23.30 -28.10 11.04
N THR A 560 23.00 -27.48 12.17
CA THR A 560 23.92 -27.46 13.31
C THR A 560 24.01 -28.81 14.01
N ARG A 561 25.18 -29.10 14.60
CA ARG A 561 25.40 -30.27 15.46
C ARG A 561 25.41 -29.93 16.95
N SER A 562 25.36 -28.65 17.30
CA SER A 562 25.41 -28.18 18.67
C SER A 562 24.02 -28.23 19.32
N THR A 563 23.87 -29.06 20.35
CA THR A 563 22.64 -29.15 21.14
C THR A 563 22.23 -27.81 21.73
N ARG A 564 23.20 -26.99 22.18
CA ARG A 564 22.93 -25.65 22.74
C ARG A 564 22.28 -24.73 21.70
N LEU A 565 22.79 -24.74 20.46
CA LEU A 565 22.23 -23.95 19.38
C LEU A 565 20.84 -24.45 18.96
N ILE A 566 20.60 -25.76 19.00
CA ILE A 566 19.27 -26.34 18.71
C ILE A 566 18.25 -25.90 19.76
N ILE A 567 18.62 -25.92 21.05
CA ILE A 567 17.74 -25.47 22.14
C ILE A 567 17.45 -23.97 22.00
N GLY A 568 18.48 -23.15 21.73
CA GLY A 568 18.30 -21.72 21.48
C GLY A 568 17.39 -21.44 20.27
N ALA A 569 17.58 -22.17 19.18
CA ALA A 569 16.71 -22.10 18.00
C ALA A 569 15.27 -22.53 18.32
N ALA A 570 15.07 -23.59 19.11
CA ALA A 570 13.75 -24.04 19.55
C ALA A 570 13.04 -22.98 20.38
N ALA A 571 13.73 -22.35 21.33
CA ALA A 571 13.18 -21.27 22.16
C ALA A 571 12.81 -20.04 21.32
N GLY A 572 13.71 -19.63 20.41
CA GLY A 572 13.44 -18.52 19.48
C GLY A 572 12.25 -18.79 18.57
N ILE A 573 12.19 -20.00 17.99
CA ILE A 573 11.05 -20.44 17.17
C ILE A 573 9.75 -20.43 17.98
N ALA A 574 9.76 -20.94 19.22
CA ALA A 574 8.57 -20.98 20.06
C ALA A 574 8.03 -19.57 20.34
N LEU A 575 8.90 -18.62 20.71
CA LEU A 575 8.49 -17.24 20.98
C LEU A 575 7.91 -16.56 19.72
N VAL A 576 8.61 -16.69 18.59
CA VAL A 576 8.14 -16.16 17.30
C VAL A 576 6.84 -16.82 16.86
N TRP A 577 6.67 -18.12 17.10
CA TRP A 577 5.46 -18.86 16.78
C TRP A 577 4.25 -18.41 17.62
N VAL A 578 4.44 -18.08 18.90
CA VAL A 578 3.38 -17.47 19.73
C VAL A 578 2.94 -16.12 19.16
N GLY A 579 3.88 -15.29 18.71
CA GLY A 579 3.57 -14.04 18.00
C GLY A 579 2.77 -14.30 16.71
N LEU A 580 3.11 -15.35 15.96
CA LEU A 580 2.41 -15.78 14.75
C LEU A 580 0.99 -16.28 15.07
N LEU A 581 0.80 -17.00 16.18
CA LEU A 581 -0.51 -17.53 16.61
C LEU A 581 -1.55 -16.41 16.70
N PHE A 582 -1.21 -15.30 17.34
CA PHE A 582 -2.13 -14.16 17.53
C PHE A 582 -2.39 -13.34 16.26
N SER A 583 -1.67 -13.57 15.16
CA SER A 583 -2.02 -13.00 13.86
C SER A 583 -3.34 -13.56 13.28
N PHE A 584 -3.70 -14.78 13.70
CA PHE A 584 -4.82 -15.57 13.16
C PHE A 584 -4.81 -15.57 11.60
N SER A 585 -3.63 -15.72 11.01
CA SER A 585 -3.39 -15.67 9.57
C SER A 585 -3.32 -17.07 8.96
N GLN A 586 -4.43 -17.52 8.38
CA GLN A 586 -4.51 -18.83 7.70
C GLN A 586 -3.48 -18.99 6.58
N SER A 587 -3.21 -17.91 5.82
CA SER A 587 -2.20 -17.92 4.75
C SER A 587 -0.79 -18.14 5.30
N SER A 588 -0.48 -17.54 6.46
CA SER A 588 0.83 -17.66 7.12
C SER A 588 1.01 -19.05 7.75
N PHE A 589 -0.03 -19.61 8.37
CA PHE A 589 0.01 -20.99 8.88
C PHE A 589 0.18 -22.01 7.75
N ALA A 590 -0.54 -21.86 6.63
CA ALA A 590 -0.38 -22.74 5.47
C ALA A 590 1.04 -22.64 4.87
N ALA A 591 1.59 -21.42 4.77
CA ALA A 591 2.96 -21.19 4.32
C ALA A 591 4.00 -21.84 5.25
N LEU A 592 3.81 -21.77 6.57
CA LEU A 592 4.71 -22.41 7.54
C LEU A 592 4.65 -23.93 7.42
N ILE A 593 3.45 -24.53 7.33
CA ILE A 593 3.31 -25.99 7.14
C ILE A 593 4.04 -26.43 5.88
N ALA A 594 3.81 -25.76 4.75
CA ALA A 594 4.48 -26.09 3.49
C ALA A 594 6.02 -25.94 3.59
N GLY A 595 6.49 -24.85 4.20
CA GLY A 595 7.93 -24.62 4.41
C GLY A 595 8.58 -25.68 5.31
N VAL A 596 7.92 -26.08 6.41
CA VAL A 596 8.42 -27.11 7.33
C VAL A 596 8.42 -28.49 6.66
N VAL A 597 7.40 -28.84 5.88
CA VAL A 597 7.35 -30.09 5.10
C VAL A 597 8.50 -30.13 4.09
N LEU A 598 8.73 -29.04 3.34
CA LEU A 598 9.84 -28.96 2.39
C LEU A 598 11.20 -29.03 3.09
N ALA A 599 11.36 -28.37 4.23
CA ALA A 599 12.59 -28.43 5.03
C ALA A 599 12.86 -29.86 5.53
N ALA A 600 11.83 -30.55 6.01
CA ALA A 600 11.92 -31.94 6.45
C ALA A 600 12.24 -32.89 5.29
N ALA A 601 11.59 -32.73 4.14
CA ALA A 601 11.86 -33.52 2.94
C ALA A 601 13.31 -33.36 2.47
N PHE A 602 13.87 -32.15 2.56
CA PHE A 602 15.27 -31.89 2.20
C PHE A 602 16.26 -32.47 3.22
N ALA A 603 15.92 -32.44 4.52
CA ALA A 603 16.78 -32.93 5.58
C ALA A 603 16.79 -34.47 5.71
N TRP A 604 15.65 -35.14 5.47
CA TRP A 604 15.48 -36.57 5.74
C TRP A 604 14.93 -37.42 4.57
N GLY A 605 14.68 -36.83 3.39
CA GLY A 605 14.19 -37.55 2.22
C GLY A 605 12.85 -38.25 2.46
N ARG A 606 12.71 -39.52 2.05
CA ARG A 606 11.48 -40.30 2.23
C ARG A 606 11.08 -40.48 3.70
N ARG A 607 12.03 -40.42 4.64
CA ARG A 607 11.74 -40.51 6.08
C ARG A 607 10.98 -39.30 6.61
N ALA A 608 10.93 -38.19 5.86
CA ALA A 608 10.10 -37.03 6.20
C ALA A 608 8.61 -37.37 6.21
N ILE A 609 8.15 -38.36 5.43
CA ILE A 609 6.75 -38.83 5.44
C ILE A 609 6.36 -39.28 6.86
N ALA A 610 7.24 -40.01 7.56
CA ALA A 610 6.99 -40.42 8.93
C ALA A 610 6.84 -39.22 9.87
N LEU A 611 7.68 -38.18 9.73
CA LEU A 611 7.55 -36.96 10.55
C LEU A 611 6.26 -36.19 10.26
N VAL A 612 5.82 -36.15 9.00
CA VAL A 612 4.53 -35.55 8.63
C VAL A 612 3.36 -36.36 9.21
N LEU A 613 3.40 -37.69 9.13
CA LEU A 613 2.39 -38.57 9.72
C LEU A 613 2.35 -38.44 11.25
N VAL A 614 3.50 -38.37 11.92
CA VAL A 614 3.58 -38.12 13.36
C VAL A 614 3.05 -36.72 13.70
N GLY A 615 3.41 -35.69 12.93
CA GLY A 615 2.84 -34.34 13.09
C GLY A 615 1.33 -34.33 12.92
N ALA A 616 0.79 -35.08 11.96
CA ALA A 616 -0.64 -35.26 11.76
C ALA A 616 -1.29 -36.01 12.94
N ALA A 617 -0.65 -37.06 13.46
CA ALA A 617 -1.12 -37.77 14.65
C ALA A 617 -1.12 -36.88 15.89
N VAL A 618 -0.07 -36.08 16.11
CA VAL A 618 0.00 -35.08 17.19
C VAL A 618 -1.10 -34.04 17.01
N PHE A 619 -1.36 -33.56 15.79
CA PHE A 619 -2.49 -32.69 15.52
C PHE A 619 -3.83 -33.36 15.89
N LEU A 620 -4.05 -34.61 15.49
CA LEU A 620 -5.28 -35.36 15.83
C LEU A 620 -5.42 -35.56 17.35
N LEU A 621 -4.32 -35.80 18.06
CA LEU A 621 -4.30 -35.96 19.52
C LEU A 621 -4.61 -34.63 20.23
N VAL A 622 -3.96 -33.54 19.82
CA VAL A 622 -4.26 -32.18 20.32
C VAL A 622 -5.71 -31.80 20.01
N ALA A 623 -6.19 -32.15 18.82
CA ALA A 623 -7.57 -31.93 18.44
C ALA A 623 -8.58 -32.72 19.28
N ALA A 624 -8.26 -33.96 19.65
CA ALA A 624 -9.10 -34.76 20.53
C ALA A 624 -9.11 -34.21 21.97
N ALA A 625 -7.96 -33.73 22.44
CA ALA A 625 -7.77 -33.21 23.80
C ALA A 625 -8.31 -31.77 24.00
N ALA A 626 -8.30 -30.93 22.96
CA ALA A 626 -8.75 -29.54 23.05
C ALA A 626 -10.22 -29.41 22.60
N PRO A 627 -11.18 -29.13 23.51
CA PRO A 627 -12.60 -29.10 23.18
C PRO A 627 -12.93 -28.16 22.01
N ASN A 628 -12.30 -26.98 21.99
CA ASN A 628 -12.48 -25.99 20.94
C ASN A 628 -12.06 -26.54 19.56
N VAL A 629 -10.92 -27.22 19.48
CA VAL A 629 -10.41 -27.83 18.25
C VAL A 629 -11.24 -29.06 17.85
N ARG A 630 -11.68 -29.85 18.83
CA ARG A 630 -12.60 -30.98 18.61
C ARG A 630 -13.92 -30.52 18.01
N HIS A 631 -14.54 -29.49 18.57
CA HIS A 631 -15.76 -28.89 18.04
C HIS A 631 -15.55 -28.30 16.63
N ALA A 632 -14.37 -27.71 16.35
CA ALA A 632 -14.00 -27.27 15.00
C ALA A 632 -14.05 -28.41 13.97
N LEU A 633 -13.51 -29.58 14.33
CA LEU A 633 -13.43 -30.76 13.48
C LEU A 633 -14.78 -31.47 13.32
N LEU A 634 -15.53 -31.65 14.40
CA LEU A 634 -16.84 -32.32 14.37
C LEU A 634 -17.90 -31.53 13.59
N HIS A 635 -17.81 -30.20 13.53
CA HIS A 635 -18.69 -29.41 12.65
C HIS A 635 -18.38 -29.55 11.15
N ARG A 636 -17.26 -30.20 10.75
CA ARG A 636 -16.96 -30.49 9.34
C ARG A 636 -17.61 -31.77 8.80
N THR A 637 -17.89 -32.77 9.64
CA THR A 637 -18.43 -34.06 9.15
C THR A 637 -19.88 -33.95 8.64
N ASN A 638 -20.66 -33.01 9.17
CA ASN A 638 -22.06 -32.77 8.73
C ASN A 638 -22.21 -31.72 7.61
N GLY A 639 -21.11 -31.15 7.11
CA GLY A 639 -21.13 -30.15 6.05
C GLY A 639 -19.95 -30.36 5.12
N GLY A 640 -20.17 -31.10 4.04
CA GLY A 640 -19.14 -31.64 3.15
C GLY A 640 -18.03 -30.68 2.71
N VAL A 641 -16.98 -31.31 2.20
CA VAL A 641 -15.69 -30.78 1.68
C VAL A 641 -15.81 -29.46 0.87
N ASN A 642 -16.99 -29.15 0.32
CA ASN A 642 -17.30 -27.91 -0.40
C ASN A 642 -17.41 -26.63 0.46
N ARG A 643 -17.24 -26.66 1.79
CA ARG A 643 -17.26 -25.45 2.65
C ARG A 643 -15.90 -24.89 3.09
N VAL A 644 -14.78 -25.44 2.60
CA VAL A 644 -13.42 -24.93 2.87
C VAL A 644 -13.19 -23.49 2.30
N THR A 645 -14.12 -22.96 1.48
CA THR A 645 -13.92 -21.70 0.74
C THR A 645 -15.10 -20.71 0.80
N SER A 646 -16.09 -20.90 1.68
CA SER A 646 -17.43 -20.28 1.53
C SER A 646 -17.51 -18.74 1.58
N GLY A 647 -16.47 -18.02 2.02
CA GLY A 647 -16.36 -16.55 1.87
C GLY A 647 -15.46 -16.09 0.71
N ARG A 648 -14.59 -16.98 0.21
CA ARG A 648 -13.58 -16.73 -0.83
C ARG A 648 -14.02 -17.19 -2.22
N SER A 649 -15.01 -18.08 -2.30
CA SER A 649 -15.54 -18.62 -3.57
C SER A 649 -15.98 -17.50 -4.51
N LYS A 650 -16.70 -16.47 -4.04
CA LYS A 650 -17.17 -15.40 -4.94
C LYS A 650 -16.05 -14.54 -5.54
N LEU A 651 -14.94 -14.29 -4.85
CA LEU A 651 -13.81 -13.53 -5.42
C LEU A 651 -12.98 -14.37 -6.37
N VAL A 652 -12.68 -15.62 -6.01
CA VAL A 652 -11.97 -16.60 -6.86
C VAL A 652 -12.79 -16.87 -8.13
N THR A 653 -14.08 -17.20 -8.00
CA THR A 653 -14.98 -17.46 -9.13
C THR A 653 -15.11 -16.23 -10.04
N ASN A 654 -15.23 -15.02 -9.50
CA ASN A 654 -15.30 -13.83 -10.35
C ASN A 654 -13.95 -13.47 -10.96
N GLY A 655 -12.83 -13.71 -10.29
CA GLY A 655 -11.50 -13.54 -10.85
C GLY A 655 -11.24 -14.50 -12.02
N VAL A 656 -11.62 -15.77 -11.86
CA VAL A 656 -11.60 -16.77 -12.94
C VAL A 656 -12.47 -16.33 -14.11
N LYS A 657 -13.70 -15.85 -13.86
CA LYS A 657 -14.55 -15.31 -14.94
C LYS A 657 -13.92 -14.14 -15.70
N ILE A 658 -13.22 -13.23 -15.00
CA ILE A 658 -12.50 -12.14 -15.67
C ILE A 658 -11.39 -12.71 -16.57
N ALA A 659 -10.65 -13.71 -16.08
CA ALA A 659 -9.62 -14.38 -16.87
C ALA A 659 -10.21 -15.14 -18.08
N GLU A 660 -11.35 -15.82 -17.92
CA GLU A 660 -12.08 -16.51 -18.99
C GLU A 660 -12.59 -15.53 -20.07
N HIS A 661 -13.03 -14.34 -19.68
CA HIS A 661 -13.46 -13.30 -20.62
C HIS A 661 -12.28 -12.59 -21.30
N HIS A 662 -11.08 -12.60 -20.71
CA HIS A 662 -9.89 -11.91 -21.22
C HIS A 662 -8.65 -12.83 -21.24
N PRO A 663 -8.68 -13.99 -21.92
CA PRO A 663 -7.67 -15.04 -21.74
C PRO A 663 -6.29 -14.69 -22.32
N VAL A 664 -6.22 -13.86 -23.37
CA VAL A 664 -4.94 -13.58 -24.07
C VAL A 664 -4.19 -12.42 -23.43
N VAL A 665 -4.81 -11.25 -23.33
CA VAL A 665 -4.14 -10.01 -22.90
C VAL A 665 -4.53 -9.56 -21.49
N GLY A 666 -5.54 -10.22 -20.87
CA GLY A 666 -6.11 -9.77 -19.61
C GLY A 666 -6.76 -8.38 -19.69
N VAL A 667 -7.11 -7.82 -18.53
CA VAL A 667 -7.66 -6.45 -18.42
C VAL A 667 -6.59 -5.35 -18.28
N GLY A 668 -5.32 -5.75 -18.27
CA GLY A 668 -4.14 -4.93 -17.99
C GLY A 668 -3.82 -4.79 -16.50
N VAL A 669 -2.54 -4.56 -16.18
CA VAL A 669 -2.05 -4.41 -14.80
C VAL A 669 -2.84 -3.37 -14.01
N GLY A 670 -3.19 -3.71 -12.77
CA GLY A 670 -3.94 -2.89 -11.84
C GLY A 670 -5.44 -2.73 -12.14
N ALA A 671 -5.94 -3.31 -13.23
CA ALA A 671 -7.35 -3.18 -13.61
C ALA A 671 -8.29 -4.19 -12.94
N PHE A 672 -7.80 -5.17 -12.16
CA PHE A 672 -8.64 -6.21 -11.56
C PHE A 672 -9.83 -5.63 -10.77
N LYS A 673 -9.58 -4.64 -9.92
CA LYS A 673 -10.61 -4.00 -9.09
C LYS A 673 -11.69 -3.32 -9.95
N HIS A 674 -11.29 -2.71 -11.05
CA HIS A 674 -12.20 -2.04 -11.99
C HIS A 674 -13.07 -3.07 -12.71
N ALA A 675 -12.44 -4.11 -13.28
CA ALA A 675 -13.12 -5.20 -13.97
C ALA A 675 -14.09 -5.95 -13.03
N TYR A 676 -13.67 -6.24 -11.79
CA TYR A 676 -14.52 -6.87 -10.78
C TYR A 676 -15.75 -6.00 -10.43
N ALA A 677 -15.58 -4.70 -10.26
CA ALA A 677 -16.69 -3.80 -9.94
C ALA A 677 -17.74 -3.77 -11.07
N LYS A 678 -17.28 -3.80 -12.33
CA LYS A 678 -18.13 -3.89 -13.52
C LYS A 678 -18.88 -5.23 -13.57
N GLN A 679 -18.19 -6.35 -13.36
CA GLN A 679 -18.75 -7.70 -13.37
C GLN A 679 -19.76 -7.94 -12.23
N ALA A 680 -19.51 -7.37 -11.05
CA ALA A 680 -20.36 -7.54 -9.87
C ALA A 680 -21.48 -6.47 -9.78
N HIS A 681 -21.67 -5.63 -10.81
CA HIS A 681 -22.63 -4.52 -10.85
C HIS A 681 -22.56 -3.59 -9.61
N LEU A 682 -21.37 -3.38 -9.05
CA LEU A 682 -21.18 -2.58 -7.85
C LEU A 682 -21.06 -1.08 -8.20
N ARG A 683 -21.89 -0.21 -7.60
CA ARG A 683 -21.75 1.26 -7.73
C ARG A 683 -20.35 1.71 -7.27
N SER A 684 -19.75 2.68 -7.96
CA SER A 684 -18.33 3.08 -7.84
C SER A 684 -17.78 3.38 -6.44
N LYS A 685 -18.62 3.66 -5.42
CA LYS A 685 -18.19 3.83 -4.02
C LYS A 685 -18.03 2.52 -3.24
N ALA A 686 -18.59 1.40 -3.71
CA ALA A 686 -18.49 0.08 -3.09
C ALA A 686 -17.24 -0.72 -3.52
N SER A 687 -16.44 -0.17 -4.45
CA SER A 687 -15.29 -0.85 -5.09
C SER A 687 -14.06 -1.09 -4.20
N ARG A 688 -14.06 -0.62 -2.94
CA ARG A 688 -12.92 -0.75 -2.02
C ARG A 688 -12.64 -2.20 -1.55
N ALA A 689 -13.52 -3.16 -1.87
CA ALA A 689 -13.44 -4.54 -1.39
C ALA A 689 -13.04 -5.59 -2.46
N GLY A 690 -12.72 -5.18 -3.69
CA GLY A 690 -12.57 -6.09 -4.85
C GLY A 690 -11.14 -6.45 -5.25
N ALA A 691 -10.19 -6.64 -4.33
CA ALA A 691 -8.89 -7.20 -4.67
C ALA A 691 -8.97 -8.73 -4.59
N SER A 692 -8.63 -9.44 -5.68
CA SER A 692 -8.42 -10.89 -5.59
C SER A 692 -7.38 -11.15 -4.50
N HIS A 693 -7.67 -12.12 -3.63
CA HIS A 693 -6.74 -12.55 -2.59
C HIS A 693 -5.85 -13.70 -3.08
N ASP A 694 -5.66 -13.85 -4.38
CA ASP A 694 -4.89 -14.94 -4.99
C ASP A 694 -4.03 -14.38 -6.14
N THR A 695 -2.71 -14.59 -6.07
CA THR A 695 -1.75 -14.04 -7.04
C THR A 695 -1.92 -14.67 -8.43
N PRO A 696 -1.86 -16.01 -8.62
CA PRO A 696 -2.14 -16.64 -9.90
C PRO A 696 -3.42 -16.15 -10.59
N ILE A 697 -4.52 -16.04 -9.84
CA ILE A 697 -5.81 -15.59 -10.41
C ILE A 697 -5.74 -14.12 -10.82
N THR A 698 -5.08 -13.27 -10.02
CA THR A 698 -4.91 -11.86 -10.37
C THR A 698 -4.06 -11.71 -11.62
N VAL A 699 -2.94 -12.42 -11.69
CA VAL A 699 -2.05 -12.42 -12.87
C VAL A 699 -2.80 -12.91 -14.11
N ALA A 700 -3.55 -14.01 -14.01
CA ALA A 700 -4.35 -14.52 -15.12
C ALA A 700 -5.42 -13.50 -15.59
N ALA A 701 -6.11 -12.84 -14.65
CA ALA A 701 -7.13 -11.85 -14.97
C ALA A 701 -6.55 -10.56 -15.56
N GLU A 702 -5.43 -10.07 -15.04
CA GLU A 702 -4.83 -8.80 -15.47
C GLU A 702 -3.92 -8.93 -16.70
N THR A 703 -3.23 -10.05 -16.84
CA THR A 703 -2.20 -10.23 -17.88
C THR A 703 -2.41 -11.45 -18.78
N GLY A 704 -3.52 -12.18 -18.58
CA GLY A 704 -3.87 -13.34 -19.40
C GLY A 704 -3.01 -14.59 -19.14
N ILE A 705 -3.23 -15.60 -19.97
CA ILE A 705 -2.48 -16.87 -20.01
C ILE A 705 -0.96 -16.63 -20.17
N PRO A 706 -0.48 -15.69 -21.03
CA PRO A 706 0.95 -15.44 -21.15
C PRO A 706 1.58 -15.02 -19.83
N GLY A 707 0.95 -14.11 -19.09
CA GLY A 707 1.45 -13.69 -17.78
C GLY A 707 1.43 -14.81 -16.75
N LEU A 708 0.42 -15.68 -16.75
CA LEU A 708 0.36 -16.86 -15.88
C LEU A 708 1.48 -17.87 -16.21
N ALA A 709 1.75 -18.11 -17.49
CA ALA A 709 2.83 -18.99 -17.92
C ALA A 709 4.22 -18.42 -17.54
N LEU A 710 4.42 -17.11 -17.69
CA LEU A 710 5.63 -16.42 -17.26
C LEU A 710 5.82 -16.46 -15.73
N LEU A 711 4.73 -16.33 -14.96
CA LEU A 711 4.77 -16.52 -13.51
C LEU A 711 5.20 -17.95 -13.15
N ALA A 712 4.61 -18.96 -13.79
CA ALA A 712 4.97 -20.36 -13.54
C ALA A 712 6.45 -20.62 -13.87
N TRP A 713 6.93 -20.10 -15.00
CA TRP A 713 8.34 -20.21 -15.39
C TRP A 713 9.27 -19.53 -14.38
N LEU A 714 8.92 -18.33 -13.90
CA LEU A 714 9.68 -17.62 -12.88
C LEU A 714 9.73 -18.40 -11.55
N VAL A 715 8.61 -18.96 -11.10
CA VAL A 715 8.55 -19.76 -9.87
C VAL A 715 9.42 -21.01 -10.00
N VAL A 716 9.31 -21.74 -11.11
CA VAL A 716 10.13 -22.93 -11.37
C VAL A 716 11.62 -22.58 -11.43
N ALA A 717 11.99 -21.51 -12.14
CA ALA A 717 13.38 -21.06 -12.23
C ALA A 717 13.94 -20.62 -10.86
N GLY A 718 13.14 -19.91 -10.07
CA GLY A 718 13.50 -19.47 -8.72
C GLY A 718 13.73 -20.64 -7.76
N LEU A 719 12.83 -21.63 -7.77
CA LEU A 719 12.98 -22.86 -6.98
C LEU A 719 14.19 -23.68 -7.46
N ALA A 720 14.36 -23.85 -8.78
CA ALA A 720 15.50 -24.58 -9.34
C ALA A 720 16.84 -23.92 -8.97
N LEU A 721 16.91 -22.58 -9.00
CA LEU A 721 18.09 -21.83 -8.56
C LEU A 721 18.39 -22.06 -7.08
N ALA A 722 17.38 -21.90 -6.21
CA ALA A 722 17.57 -21.96 -4.77
C ALA A 722 17.87 -23.38 -4.25
N PHE A 723 17.29 -24.41 -4.86
CA PHE A 723 17.50 -25.81 -4.47
C PHE A 723 18.64 -26.51 -5.25
N ARG A 724 19.36 -25.78 -6.12
CA ARG A 724 20.48 -26.33 -6.90
C ARG A 724 21.61 -26.87 -6.04
N ARG A 725 21.86 -26.25 -4.88
CA ARG A 725 23.01 -26.56 -4.01
C ARG A 725 22.55 -27.32 -2.76
N ARG A 726 23.11 -28.52 -2.55
CA ARG A 726 22.81 -29.37 -1.37
C ARG A 726 23.91 -29.39 -0.31
N SER A 727 24.97 -28.60 -0.47
CA SER A 727 26.11 -28.57 0.46
C SER A 727 25.68 -28.22 1.90
N GLY A 728 26.45 -28.71 2.87
CA GLY A 728 26.26 -28.46 4.31
C GLY A 728 26.96 -27.21 4.84
N ASP A 729 27.64 -26.47 3.97
CA ASP A 729 28.30 -25.20 4.29
C ASP A 729 27.30 -24.04 4.44
N LEU A 730 27.79 -22.87 4.84
CA LEU A 730 26.97 -21.67 5.00
C LEU A 730 26.29 -21.25 3.69
N VAL A 731 26.94 -21.48 2.55
CA VAL A 731 26.42 -21.17 1.22
C VAL A 731 25.20 -22.05 0.90
N GLY A 732 25.32 -23.36 1.07
CA GLY A 732 24.22 -24.31 0.87
C GLY A 732 23.08 -24.12 1.89
N THR A 733 23.41 -23.74 3.12
CA THR A 733 22.43 -23.36 4.15
C THR A 733 21.63 -22.14 3.73
N THR A 734 22.29 -21.12 3.20
CA THR A 734 21.65 -19.87 2.74
C THR A 734 20.79 -20.11 1.49
N ALA A 735 21.27 -20.91 0.54
CA ALA A 735 20.51 -21.30 -0.65
C ALA A 735 19.22 -22.04 -0.27
N LEU A 736 19.32 -23.01 0.64
CA LEU A 736 18.17 -23.74 1.18
C LEU A 736 17.17 -22.80 1.86
N THR A 737 17.64 -21.88 2.71
CA THR A 737 16.78 -20.88 3.36
C THR A 737 16.05 -20.02 2.32
N CYS A 738 16.75 -19.50 1.31
CA CYS A 738 16.13 -18.71 0.25
C CYS A 738 15.06 -19.50 -0.50
N GLY A 739 15.31 -20.78 -0.80
CA GLY A 739 14.36 -21.65 -1.49
C GLY A 739 13.10 -21.95 -0.66
N LEU A 740 13.27 -22.26 0.62
CA LEU A 740 12.15 -22.49 1.54
C LEU A 740 11.32 -21.22 1.75
N VAL A 741 11.97 -20.06 1.89
CA VAL A 741 11.28 -18.77 2.01
C VAL A 741 10.52 -18.44 0.73
N PHE A 742 11.15 -18.59 -0.44
CA PHE A 742 10.49 -18.35 -1.72
C PHE A 742 9.27 -19.25 -1.91
N ALA A 743 9.38 -20.55 -1.60
CA ALA A 743 8.27 -21.49 -1.64
C ALA A 743 7.16 -21.12 -0.65
N ALA A 744 7.50 -20.75 0.59
CA ALA A 744 6.53 -20.36 1.62
C ALA A 744 5.78 -19.08 1.22
N ILE A 745 6.46 -18.08 0.67
CA ILE A 745 5.80 -16.87 0.15
C ILE A 745 4.92 -17.21 -1.05
N GLY A 746 5.35 -18.13 -1.92
CA GLY A 746 4.52 -18.66 -3.01
C GLY A 746 3.22 -19.28 -2.50
N VAL A 747 3.28 -20.17 -1.51
CA VAL A 747 2.08 -20.76 -0.88
C VAL A 747 1.22 -19.71 -0.19
N HIS A 748 1.83 -18.76 0.53
CA HIS A 748 1.12 -17.63 1.13
C HIS A 748 0.33 -16.84 0.07
N SER A 749 0.92 -16.68 -1.12
CA SER A 749 0.38 -15.86 -2.21
C SER A 749 -0.86 -16.43 -2.89
N LEU A 750 -1.15 -17.72 -2.69
CA LEU A 750 -2.39 -18.39 -3.10
C LEU A 750 -3.61 -17.94 -2.27
N PHE A 751 -3.36 -17.40 -1.07
CA PHE A 751 -4.41 -16.96 -0.14
C PHE A 751 -4.35 -15.46 0.16
N TYR A 752 -3.30 -14.79 -0.31
CA TYR A 752 -3.09 -13.36 -0.15
C TYR A 752 -2.28 -12.80 -1.33
N ASN A 753 -2.93 -12.04 -2.23
CA ASN A 753 -2.29 -11.42 -3.39
C ASN A 753 -1.33 -10.29 -2.96
N ALA A 754 -0.07 -10.65 -2.75
CA ALA A 754 1.02 -9.72 -2.45
C ALA A 754 2.40 -10.35 -2.74
N PHE A 755 2.50 -11.14 -3.81
CA PHE A 755 3.75 -11.83 -4.16
C PHE A 755 4.79 -10.83 -4.66
N PHE A 756 4.43 -9.98 -5.62
CA PHE A 756 5.35 -9.01 -6.22
C PHE A 756 5.49 -7.72 -5.39
N GLU A 757 4.49 -7.43 -4.54
CA GLU A 757 4.48 -6.33 -3.58
C GLU A 757 5.30 -6.63 -2.31
N ASP A 758 5.82 -7.85 -2.18
CA ASP A 758 6.74 -8.23 -1.11
C ASP A 758 8.21 -8.08 -1.56
N PRO A 759 8.95 -7.10 -1.01
CA PRO A 759 10.38 -6.96 -1.32
C PRO A 759 11.21 -8.20 -0.91
N THR A 760 10.72 -9.02 0.01
CA THR A 760 11.40 -10.26 0.43
C THR A 760 11.52 -11.26 -0.72
N VAL A 761 10.53 -11.34 -1.62
CA VAL A 761 10.57 -12.24 -2.79
C VAL A 761 11.74 -11.89 -3.70
N TRP A 762 11.88 -10.59 -4.01
CA TRP A 762 12.96 -10.07 -4.82
C TRP A 762 14.32 -10.24 -4.14
N GLY A 763 14.38 -10.00 -2.83
CA GLY A 763 15.59 -10.18 -2.02
C GLY A 763 16.08 -11.62 -1.98
N VAL A 764 15.20 -12.61 -1.77
CA VAL A 764 15.61 -14.02 -1.72
C VAL A 764 16.01 -14.57 -3.09
N LEU A 765 15.40 -14.12 -4.18
CA LEU A 765 15.86 -14.44 -5.53
C LEU A 765 17.27 -13.91 -5.79
N ALA A 766 17.53 -12.66 -5.38
CA ALA A 766 18.84 -12.04 -5.50
C ALA A 766 19.91 -12.75 -4.65
N LEU A 767 19.60 -13.07 -3.38
CA LEU A 767 20.51 -13.81 -2.50
C LEU A 767 20.75 -15.26 -2.97
N ALA A 768 19.73 -15.92 -3.53
CA ALA A 768 19.90 -17.22 -4.18
C ALA A 768 20.85 -17.13 -5.38
N ALA A 769 20.79 -16.05 -6.16
CA ALA A 769 21.73 -15.81 -7.24
C ALA A 769 23.17 -15.57 -6.72
N VAL A 770 23.34 -14.86 -5.61
CA VAL A 770 24.67 -14.69 -4.96
C VAL A 770 25.25 -16.04 -4.54
N THR A 771 24.46 -16.92 -3.89
CA THR A 771 24.95 -18.25 -3.46
C THR A 771 25.32 -19.16 -4.64
N ALA A 772 24.64 -19.02 -5.77
CA ALA A 772 24.90 -19.80 -6.98
C ALA A 772 26.21 -19.43 -7.70
N ARG A 773 26.76 -18.23 -7.47
CA ARG A 773 28.05 -17.80 -8.04
C ARG A 773 29.28 -18.21 -7.23
N VAL A 774 29.09 -18.56 -5.95
CA VAL A 774 30.20 -19.04 -5.13
C VAL A 774 30.64 -20.42 -5.64
N PRO A 775 31.93 -20.65 -5.96
CA PRO A 775 32.42 -21.94 -6.43
C PRO A 775 32.03 -23.10 -5.50
N LEU A 776 31.86 -24.30 -6.07
CA LEU A 776 31.65 -25.52 -5.29
C LEU A 776 33.00 -25.99 -4.73
N PRO A 777 33.10 -26.37 -3.44
CA PRO A 777 34.31 -26.97 -2.91
C PRO A 777 34.67 -28.24 -3.71
N GLY A 778 35.89 -28.31 -4.24
CA GLY A 778 36.45 -29.53 -4.86
C GLY A 778 36.31 -29.69 -6.39
N ARG A 779 36.07 -28.62 -7.16
CA ARG A 779 36.08 -28.71 -8.65
C ARG A 779 37.29 -28.09 -9.36
N ASP A 780 38.14 -27.34 -8.65
CA ASP A 780 39.32 -26.66 -9.21
C ASP A 780 40.66 -27.10 -8.59
N GLU A 781 40.71 -28.22 -7.85
CA GLU A 781 42.00 -28.91 -7.64
C GLU A 781 42.27 -29.83 -8.85
N ARG A 782 42.52 -29.23 -10.01
CA ARG A 782 43.46 -29.88 -10.94
C ARG A 782 44.84 -29.53 -10.39
N PRO A 783 45.73 -30.50 -10.13
CA PRO A 783 47.11 -30.18 -9.83
C PRO A 783 47.61 -29.29 -10.95
N GLN A 784 48.04 -28.09 -10.59
CA GLN A 784 48.91 -27.30 -11.45
C GLN A 784 50.06 -28.25 -11.81
N PRO A 785 50.30 -28.59 -13.09
CA PRO A 785 51.47 -29.38 -13.43
C PRO A 785 52.68 -28.64 -12.82
N PRO A 786 53.62 -29.35 -12.18
CA PRO A 786 54.74 -28.72 -11.53
C PRO A 786 55.37 -27.75 -12.53
N GLN A 787 55.56 -26.49 -12.10
CA GLN A 787 56.41 -25.57 -12.83
C GLN A 787 57.77 -26.24 -12.90
N LEU A 788 58.06 -26.90 -14.03
CA LEU A 788 59.41 -27.26 -14.41
C LEU A 788 60.14 -25.93 -14.54
N ASP A 789 61.13 -25.77 -13.67
CA ASP A 789 62.06 -24.66 -13.64
C ASP A 789 62.57 -24.37 -15.05
N ARG A 790 62.12 -23.25 -15.63
CA ARG A 790 62.67 -22.65 -16.85
C ARG A 790 63.98 -21.94 -16.55
N GLU A 791 64.93 -22.63 -15.91
CA GLU A 791 66.28 -22.11 -15.68
C GLU A 791 67.40 -23.05 -16.13
N VAL A 792 67.12 -24.14 -16.88
CA VAL A 792 68.19 -25.04 -17.38
C VAL A 792 68.28 -25.12 -18.92
N GLU A 793 67.39 -24.50 -19.69
CA GLU A 793 67.48 -24.52 -21.17
C GLU A 793 68.18 -23.30 -21.80
N ALA A 794 68.53 -22.28 -21.02
CA ALA A 794 69.23 -21.10 -21.55
C ALA A 794 70.74 -21.27 -21.76
N GLU A 795 71.38 -22.31 -21.21
CA GLU A 795 72.82 -22.57 -21.38
C GLU A 795 73.16 -23.63 -22.45
N ARG A 796 72.17 -24.33 -23.03
CA ARG A 796 72.44 -25.35 -24.08
C ARG A 796 72.18 -24.89 -25.51
N GLU A 797 71.50 -23.76 -25.72
CA GLU A 797 71.22 -23.24 -27.07
C GLU A 797 72.22 -22.17 -27.56
N GLN A 798 73.21 -21.77 -26.76
CA GLN A 798 74.27 -20.85 -27.20
C GLN A 798 75.52 -21.53 -27.81
N ASP A 799 75.66 -22.86 -27.70
CA ASP A 799 76.89 -23.58 -28.11
C ASP A 799 76.76 -24.41 -29.40
N GLN A 800 75.70 -24.24 -30.20
CA GLN A 800 75.50 -25.03 -31.44
C GLN A 800 75.25 -24.21 -32.72
N TRP A 801 75.68 -22.95 -32.77
CA TRP A 801 75.65 -22.13 -33.98
C TRP A 801 77.05 -21.72 -34.46
N VAL A 802 77.91 -22.70 -34.71
CA VAL A 802 79.01 -22.61 -35.68
C VAL A 802 79.15 -23.97 -36.36
N ASP A 803 78.50 -24.16 -37.51
CA ASP A 803 79.20 -24.28 -38.79
C ASP A 803 78.19 -24.67 -39.89
N GLY A 804 78.01 -23.77 -40.85
CA GLY A 804 77.07 -23.92 -41.94
C GLY A 804 77.77 -23.64 -43.25
N ARG A 805 78.35 -24.67 -43.88
CA ARG A 805 78.60 -24.70 -45.32
C ARG A 805 78.86 -26.13 -45.81
N GLN A 806 77.88 -26.73 -46.49
CA GLN A 806 77.94 -27.06 -47.92
C GLN A 806 76.93 -28.13 -48.38
N ARG A 807 76.24 -27.76 -49.48
CA ARG A 807 75.97 -28.55 -50.69
C ARG A 807 74.96 -29.71 -50.68
N ASN A 808 73.83 -29.39 -51.33
CA ASN A 808 73.37 -29.94 -52.62
C ASN A 808 72.87 -31.39 -52.73
N ARG A 809 71.63 -31.45 -53.26
CA ARG A 809 71.12 -32.35 -54.33
C ARG A 809 70.95 -33.83 -53.94
N ALA A 810 69.97 -34.59 -54.44
CA ALA A 810 68.85 -34.41 -55.35
C ALA A 810 68.09 -35.76 -55.41
N GLY A 811 66.88 -35.77 -55.99
CA GLY A 811 66.28 -36.97 -56.60
C GLY A 811 65.49 -37.87 -55.63
N GLN A 812 64.17 -37.81 -55.52
CA GLN A 812 63.12 -38.19 -56.50
C GLN A 812 62.91 -39.73 -56.60
N ARG A 813 61.63 -40.10 -56.46
CA ARG A 813 60.91 -41.36 -56.79
C ARG A 813 60.69 -42.40 -55.69
N ASP A 814 59.43 -42.42 -55.25
CA ASP A 814 58.43 -43.47 -55.44
C ASP A 814 58.77 -44.96 -55.27
N VAL A 815 57.76 -45.63 -54.68
CA VAL A 815 57.22 -46.97 -54.99
C VAL A 815 57.37 -48.06 -53.89
N GLU A 816 56.19 -48.54 -53.48
CA GLU A 816 55.79 -49.87 -53.00
C GLU A 816 56.24 -50.48 -51.66
N ARG A 817 55.23 -50.59 -50.78
CA ARG A 817 54.52 -51.83 -50.37
C ARG A 817 55.33 -53.10 -50.04
N LEU A 818 54.97 -53.57 -48.84
CA LEU A 818 54.75 -54.96 -48.39
C LEU A 818 56.01 -55.76 -47.97
N PRO A 819 55.85 -56.86 -47.20
CA PRO A 819 55.47 -56.87 -45.79
C PRO A 819 56.38 -57.82 -44.98
N GLU A 820 56.10 -58.00 -43.69
CA GLU A 820 55.91 -59.31 -43.03
C GLU A 820 56.30 -59.29 -41.54
N HIS A 821 55.30 -59.69 -40.75
CA HIS A 821 55.32 -60.57 -39.59
C HIS A 821 56.34 -60.39 -38.45
N GLY A 822 55.76 -60.21 -37.26
CA GLY A 822 56.40 -60.32 -35.94
C GLY A 822 55.50 -59.72 -34.86
#